data_AF-A0A3M2RVD4-F1
#
_entry.id   AF-A0A3M2RVD4-F1
#
_cell.length_a   1.000
_cell.length_b   1.000
_cell.length_c   1.000
_cell.angle_alpha   90.00
_cell.angle_beta   90.00
_cell.angle_gamma   90.00
#
_symmetry.space_group_name_H-M   'P 1'
#
loop_
_entity.id
_entity.type
_entity.pdbx_description
1 polymer ?
#
loop_
_entity_poly.entity_id
_entity_poly.type
_entity_poly.pdbx_seq_one_letter_code
_entity_poly.pdbx_strand_id
1 'polypeptide(L)'
;MDTRDVSESDEFISHMNLIKAAAAKASQRKGEMVTDHPPQQKVIADYYEHFCAEKTPSKKDDNKVNITTTLIPSPYLPCIVPAKDLEEMKITEMRLETHHRGKKVTLRVLTPPERMIGIIAIAQDEQGTAVLLQLYQQPAEELVTGVEILRPGKICIIKEPYFKQTGNGTYSVRVDHLGDIIWLTEGDERIPSHWNNSGAILNSDSASVRLQGNYAVENENWAVAQRLYSMAIQAAKTPEEEQLASLNRSLTNLKLGRPEKALSDAAHGHDPAAPTEKSLFREARALYELRNFDQSMAKLKLLAESYPENKAVGPEMKRVTVRLNEQQKGQYSFARMYKQSEMNPPLIDCADFSAPVEVRTSPGRGQGIFTTKAVSAGELLICEKAFAYSHVNEDDDSVNLMLNMETDKMIVGGQAILLPQIIQKLFHNPEMSRGFFDLHHGDYQSVTVTECDGAPVIDSFLVERIITLNSFGSPRTSRASFQKSITHRTQETTFRTCGVWLLASKMNHSCVSNCRRSFIGDMQIIRATKDLPAGTELTFVYRSPEPLESYQDVQKSLSGWHFVCGCELCLERKATPDATLEKRRAITENLKRLLNNVAFSRVARARVLLSELDQTYVREEPNAPRLELSQHYIALGCHLVEMKQTRAAVAMVVKGLEALGFIIIACPPGWESTQSKLEVKRWGMSTGHLPWAFFQLYRAYEHLAPELCQVARHYLLLSYSMAVGEMDTCKNTIPDFI
;
A
#
# COMPACT_ATOMS: atom_id res chain seq x y z
N MET A 1 5.29 2.44 -6.61
CA MET A 1 6.70 1.95 -6.58
C MET A 1 6.70 0.44 -6.47
N ASP A 2 7.52 -0.29 -7.24
CA ASP A 2 7.57 -1.77 -7.24
C ASP A 2 6.21 -2.47 -7.43
N THR A 3 5.24 -1.79 -8.03
CA THR A 3 3.91 -2.33 -8.35
C THR A 3 3.97 -2.94 -9.75
N ARG A 4 3.23 -4.02 -9.98
CA ARG A 4 3.22 -4.70 -11.28
C ARG A 4 2.39 -3.93 -12.31
N ASP A 5 3.03 -2.97 -12.97
CA ASP A 5 2.49 -2.24 -14.12
C ASP A 5 2.52 -3.13 -15.37
N VAL A 6 1.37 -3.33 -16.00
CA VAL A 6 1.18 -4.18 -17.18
C VAL A 6 0.63 -3.37 -18.37
N SER A 7 0.75 -2.05 -18.34
CA SER A 7 0.20 -1.16 -19.37
C SER A 7 0.79 -1.42 -20.77
N GLU A 8 2.05 -1.85 -20.83
CA GLU A 8 2.75 -2.22 -22.08
C GLU A 8 2.82 -3.76 -22.28
N SER A 9 2.06 -4.55 -21.52
CA SER A 9 2.07 -6.02 -21.63
C SER A 9 1.18 -6.53 -22.76
N ASP A 10 1.76 -7.27 -23.72
CA ASP A 10 1.03 -7.89 -24.85
C ASP A 10 -0.17 -8.75 -24.40
N GLU A 11 -0.05 -9.40 -23.24
CA GLU A 11 -1.11 -10.23 -22.64
C GLU A 11 -2.37 -9.42 -22.34
N PHE A 12 -2.22 -8.19 -21.82
CA PHE A 12 -3.34 -7.39 -21.32
C PHE A 12 -3.74 -6.22 -22.23
N ILE A 13 -2.90 -5.84 -23.21
CA ILE A 13 -3.19 -4.74 -24.15
C ILE A 13 -4.53 -4.96 -24.88
N SER A 14 -4.81 -6.19 -25.32
CA SER A 14 -6.06 -6.52 -26.01
C SER A 14 -7.30 -6.26 -25.12
N HIS A 15 -7.23 -6.67 -23.85
CA HIS A 15 -8.27 -6.44 -22.85
C HIS A 15 -8.48 -4.96 -22.56
N MET A 16 -7.39 -4.20 -22.40
CA MET A 16 -7.44 -2.75 -22.21
C MET A 16 -8.12 -2.04 -23.40
N ASN A 17 -7.76 -2.42 -24.63
CA ASN A 17 -8.34 -1.84 -25.85
C ASN A 17 -9.85 -2.11 -25.96
N LEU A 18 -10.33 -3.29 -25.56
CA LEU A 18 -11.76 -3.62 -25.53
C LEU A 18 -12.52 -2.71 -24.56
N ILE A 19 -11.99 -2.48 -23.36
CA ILE A 19 -12.61 -1.59 -22.36
C ILE A 19 -12.64 -0.15 -22.88
N LYS A 20 -11.54 0.33 -23.47
CA LYS A 20 -11.48 1.67 -24.08
C LYS A 20 -12.49 1.86 -25.20
N ALA A 21 -12.62 0.87 -26.09
CA ALA A 21 -13.60 0.92 -27.17
C ALA A 21 -15.04 1.01 -26.63
N ALA A 22 -15.36 0.24 -25.58
CA ALA A 22 -16.66 0.32 -24.92
C ALA A 22 -16.93 1.70 -24.29
N ALA A 23 -15.93 2.26 -23.59
CA ALA A 23 -16.02 3.60 -22.99
C ALA A 23 -16.18 4.71 -24.04
N ALA A 24 -15.45 4.61 -25.16
CA ALA A 24 -15.57 5.55 -26.28
C ALA A 24 -16.96 5.49 -26.92
N LYS A 25 -17.52 4.28 -27.10
CA LYS A 25 -18.88 4.10 -27.61
C LYS A 25 -19.92 4.71 -26.67
N ALA A 26 -19.80 4.52 -25.36
CA ALA A 26 -20.70 5.15 -24.38
C ALA A 26 -20.62 6.68 -24.45
N SER A 27 -19.39 7.22 -24.54
CA SER A 27 -19.15 8.67 -24.61
C SER A 27 -19.77 9.36 -25.83
N GLN A 28 -20.03 8.63 -26.93
CA GLN A 28 -20.73 9.17 -28.11
C GLN A 28 -22.19 9.56 -27.81
N ARG A 29 -22.80 8.96 -26.78
CA ARG A 29 -24.17 9.26 -26.34
C ARG A 29 -24.22 10.35 -25.26
N LYS A 30 -23.09 10.99 -24.95
CA LYS A 30 -23.01 12.01 -23.89
C LYS A 30 -23.98 13.16 -24.15
N GLY A 31 -24.79 13.48 -23.15
CA GLY A 31 -25.78 14.56 -23.20
C GLY A 31 -27.12 14.16 -23.83
N GLU A 32 -27.26 12.94 -24.36
CA GLU A 32 -28.50 12.42 -24.92
C GLU A 32 -29.58 12.30 -23.81
N MET A 33 -30.78 12.80 -24.10
CA MET A 33 -31.93 12.65 -23.20
C MET A 33 -32.52 11.25 -23.36
N VAL A 34 -32.78 10.56 -22.24
CA VAL A 34 -33.40 9.24 -22.28
C VAL A 34 -34.92 9.37 -22.37
N THR A 35 -35.52 8.73 -23.38
CA THR A 35 -36.99 8.77 -23.60
C THR A 35 -37.65 7.40 -23.53
N ASP A 36 -36.86 6.34 -23.35
CA ASP A 36 -37.26 4.93 -23.45
C ASP A 36 -37.03 4.17 -22.14
N HIS A 37 -37.28 4.82 -20.99
CA HIS A 37 -37.19 4.18 -19.68
C HIS A 37 -38.07 2.92 -19.62
N PRO A 38 -37.51 1.73 -19.33
CA PRO A 38 -38.29 0.51 -19.22
C PRO A 38 -39.26 0.59 -18.03
N PRO A 39 -40.41 -0.11 -18.09
CA PRO A 39 -41.29 -0.25 -16.93
C PRO A 39 -40.56 -0.84 -15.74
N GLN A 40 -40.86 -0.37 -14.53
CA GLN A 40 -40.20 -0.81 -13.31
C GLN A 40 -40.13 -2.34 -13.16
N GLN A 41 -41.24 -3.05 -13.40
CA GLN A 41 -41.27 -4.51 -13.27
C GLN A 41 -40.32 -5.19 -14.24
N LYS A 42 -40.10 -4.61 -15.43
CA LYS A 42 -39.15 -5.13 -16.40
C LYS A 42 -37.71 -4.93 -15.92
N VAL A 43 -37.35 -3.74 -15.42
CA VAL A 43 -36.00 -3.48 -14.87
C VAL A 43 -35.68 -4.46 -13.73
N ILE A 44 -36.65 -4.73 -12.86
CA ILE A 44 -36.51 -5.70 -11.76
C ILE A 44 -36.38 -7.14 -12.29
N ALA A 45 -37.19 -7.53 -13.27
CA ALA A 45 -37.13 -8.86 -13.87
C ALA A 45 -35.78 -9.10 -14.57
N ASP A 46 -35.33 -8.14 -15.39
CA ASP A 46 -34.05 -8.20 -16.10
C ASP A 46 -32.87 -8.29 -15.10
N TYR A 47 -32.95 -7.56 -13.97
CA TYR A 47 -31.97 -7.65 -12.88
C TYR A 47 -31.92 -9.04 -12.24
N TYR A 48 -33.08 -9.63 -11.91
CA TYR A 48 -33.13 -10.97 -11.33
C TYR A 48 -32.73 -12.06 -12.31
N GLU A 49 -33.03 -11.90 -13.61
CA GLU A 49 -32.59 -12.83 -14.65
C GLU A 49 -31.06 -12.87 -14.72
N HIS A 50 -30.42 -11.70 -14.70
CA HIS A 50 -28.96 -11.59 -14.63
C HIS A 50 -28.38 -12.23 -13.36
N PHE A 51 -28.95 -11.89 -12.21
CA PHE A 51 -28.53 -12.42 -10.90
C PHE A 51 -28.61 -13.96 -10.83
N CYS A 52 -29.67 -14.55 -11.39
CA CYS A 52 -29.83 -16.01 -11.44
C CYS A 52 -28.86 -16.67 -12.44
N ALA A 53 -28.57 -16.01 -13.57
CA ALA A 53 -27.63 -16.50 -14.56
C ALA A 53 -26.19 -16.56 -14.01
N GLU A 54 -25.74 -15.53 -13.27
CA GLU A 54 -24.40 -15.53 -12.66
C GLU A 54 -24.21 -16.59 -11.56
N LYS A 55 -25.29 -16.92 -10.83
CA LYS A 55 -25.26 -17.97 -9.79
C LYS A 55 -25.32 -19.39 -10.34
N THR A 56 -25.57 -19.57 -11.63
CA THR A 56 -25.53 -20.88 -12.26
C THR A 56 -24.07 -21.25 -12.53
N PRO A 57 -23.51 -22.32 -11.92
CA PRO A 57 -22.11 -22.67 -12.14
C PRO A 57 -21.89 -23.01 -13.61
N SER A 58 -21.30 -22.09 -14.37
CA SER A 58 -20.73 -22.40 -15.68
C SER A 58 -19.67 -23.49 -15.48
N LYS A 59 -19.60 -24.50 -16.36
CA LYS A 59 -18.48 -25.45 -16.37
C LYS A 59 -17.18 -24.65 -16.32
N LYS A 60 -16.39 -24.82 -15.25
CA LYS A 60 -15.05 -24.23 -15.16
C LYS A 60 -14.30 -24.70 -16.41
N ASP A 61 -13.96 -23.76 -17.27
CA ASP A 61 -13.01 -24.00 -18.34
C ASP A 61 -11.64 -23.87 -17.67
N ASP A 62 -11.00 -25.00 -17.37
CA ASP A 62 -9.77 -25.08 -16.55
C ASP A 62 -8.59 -24.28 -17.13
N ASN A 63 -8.73 -23.73 -18.33
CA ASN A 63 -7.74 -22.89 -19.02
C ASN A 63 -8.00 -21.38 -18.98
N LYS A 64 -9.08 -20.89 -18.33
CA LYS A 64 -9.42 -19.45 -18.34
C LYS A 64 -9.03 -18.78 -17.01
N VAL A 65 -8.03 -17.90 -17.05
CA VAL A 65 -7.63 -17.06 -15.92
C VAL A 65 -8.80 -16.15 -15.51
N ASN A 66 -9.19 -16.18 -14.24
CA ASN A 66 -10.22 -15.29 -13.70
C ASN A 66 -9.65 -13.88 -13.57
N ILE A 67 -10.04 -12.99 -14.49
CA ILE A 67 -9.63 -11.58 -14.49
C ILE A 67 -10.78 -10.71 -13.99
N THR A 68 -10.53 -9.98 -12.90
CA THR A 68 -11.42 -8.93 -12.39
C THR A 68 -10.80 -7.57 -12.69
N THR A 69 -11.55 -6.63 -13.27
CA THR A 69 -11.02 -5.31 -13.66
C THR A 69 -11.76 -4.16 -13.00
N THR A 70 -11.13 -3.50 -12.04
CA THR A 70 -11.62 -2.25 -11.46
C THR A 70 -11.31 -1.08 -12.38
N LEU A 71 -12.37 -0.40 -12.84
CA LEU A 71 -12.28 0.73 -13.75
C LEU A 71 -12.33 2.06 -12.98
N ILE A 72 -11.25 2.82 -13.04
CA ILE A 72 -11.20 4.21 -12.58
C ILE A 72 -11.58 5.11 -13.78
N PRO A 73 -12.77 5.73 -13.77
CA PRO A 73 -13.20 6.61 -14.85
C PRO A 73 -12.40 7.92 -14.84
N SER A 74 -12.64 8.76 -15.85
CA SER A 74 -12.10 10.13 -15.83
C SER A 74 -12.50 10.85 -14.53
N PRO A 75 -11.55 11.52 -13.85
CA PRO A 75 -11.82 12.14 -12.57
C PRO A 75 -12.91 13.22 -12.62
N TYR A 76 -13.67 13.30 -11.53
CA TYR A 76 -14.62 14.37 -11.28
C TYR A 76 -14.63 14.70 -9.80
N LEU A 77 -14.94 15.94 -9.43
CA LEU A 77 -14.89 16.36 -8.03
C LEU A 77 -16.13 15.86 -7.23
N PRO A 78 -15.97 15.56 -5.93
CA PRO A 78 -17.09 15.27 -5.03
C PRO A 78 -17.99 16.49 -4.84
N CYS A 79 -19.25 16.26 -4.50
CA CYS A 79 -20.19 17.33 -4.24
C CYS A 79 -19.94 17.98 -2.87
N ILE A 80 -19.55 19.24 -2.89
CA ILE A 80 -19.29 20.07 -1.71
C ILE A 80 -20.48 20.95 -1.28
N VAL A 81 -21.57 20.91 -2.05
CA VAL A 81 -22.78 21.71 -1.78
C VAL A 81 -23.71 20.93 -0.84
N PRO A 82 -24.22 21.52 0.25
CA PRO A 82 -25.15 20.84 1.13
C PRO A 82 -26.41 20.37 0.39
N ALA A 83 -26.94 19.20 0.74
CA ALA A 83 -28.08 18.63 0.02
C ALA A 83 -29.33 19.52 0.08
N LYS A 84 -29.50 20.32 1.13
CA LYS A 84 -30.61 21.29 1.23
C LYS A 84 -30.55 22.39 0.14
N ASP A 85 -29.37 22.70 -0.37
CA ASP A 85 -29.12 23.79 -1.32
C ASP A 85 -29.07 23.29 -2.78
N LEU A 86 -29.19 21.98 -3.00
CA LEU A 86 -29.27 21.36 -4.32
C LEU A 86 -30.73 21.31 -4.80
N GLU A 87 -30.92 21.54 -6.10
CA GLU A 87 -32.24 21.48 -6.75
C GLU A 87 -32.66 20.03 -7.02
N GLU A 88 -33.92 19.70 -6.77
CA GLU A 88 -34.46 18.37 -7.10
C GLU A 88 -34.45 18.11 -8.61
N MET A 89 -34.26 16.84 -8.98
CA MET A 89 -34.27 16.35 -10.35
C MET A 89 -34.87 14.96 -10.40
N LYS A 90 -35.63 14.68 -11.46
CA LYS A 90 -36.19 13.35 -11.75
C LYS A 90 -35.24 12.55 -12.62
N ILE A 91 -35.34 11.21 -12.56
CA ILE A 91 -34.53 10.34 -13.43
C ILE A 91 -34.84 10.61 -14.91
N THR A 92 -36.11 10.89 -15.24
CA THR A 92 -36.55 11.16 -16.61
C THR A 92 -36.01 12.46 -17.21
N GLU A 93 -35.39 13.31 -16.39
CA GLU A 93 -34.76 14.56 -16.82
C GLU A 93 -33.24 14.40 -17.03
N MET A 94 -32.69 13.22 -16.71
CA MET A 94 -31.26 12.95 -16.77
C MET A 94 -30.76 12.65 -18.17
N ARG A 95 -29.51 13.01 -18.42
CA ARG A 95 -28.80 12.79 -19.69
C ARG A 95 -27.67 11.79 -19.54
N LEU A 96 -27.45 10.98 -20.59
CA LEU A 96 -26.42 9.94 -20.58
C LEU A 96 -25.00 10.51 -20.48
N GLU A 97 -24.12 9.77 -19.82
CA GLU A 97 -22.72 10.10 -19.54
C GLU A 97 -22.54 11.53 -19.01
N THR A 98 -23.47 11.99 -18.15
CA THR A 98 -23.52 13.37 -17.65
C THR A 98 -23.63 13.42 -16.12
N HIS A 99 -22.82 14.28 -15.51
CA HIS A 99 -22.94 14.67 -14.11
C HIS A 99 -23.89 15.86 -13.98
N HIS A 100 -24.94 15.71 -13.19
CA HIS A 100 -25.96 16.74 -13.02
C HIS A 100 -25.57 17.67 -11.86
N ARG A 101 -24.60 18.55 -12.09
CA ARG A 101 -24.08 19.49 -11.07
C ARG A 101 -25.18 20.42 -10.54
N GLY A 102 -25.13 20.73 -9.24
CA GLY A 102 -26.16 21.52 -8.56
C GLY A 102 -27.52 20.83 -8.36
N LYS A 103 -27.65 19.55 -8.74
CA LYS A 103 -28.89 18.77 -8.63
C LYS A 103 -28.79 17.67 -7.59
N LYS A 104 -29.93 17.17 -7.14
CA LYS A 104 -30.06 15.95 -6.35
C LYS A 104 -31.24 15.11 -6.81
N VAL A 105 -31.22 13.83 -6.49
CA VAL A 105 -32.37 12.92 -6.68
C VAL A 105 -32.58 12.08 -5.42
N THR A 106 -33.83 11.94 -5.00
CA THR A 106 -34.19 11.04 -3.89
C THR A 106 -34.60 9.67 -4.45
N LEU A 107 -33.97 8.61 -3.96
CA LEU A 107 -34.15 7.25 -4.44
C LEU A 107 -34.60 6.31 -3.32
N ARG A 108 -35.44 5.33 -3.67
CA ARG A 108 -35.81 4.20 -2.80
C ARG A 108 -35.33 2.88 -3.42
N VAL A 109 -34.60 2.09 -2.64
CA VAL A 109 -34.08 0.78 -3.07
C VAL A 109 -35.22 -0.24 -3.16
N LEU A 110 -35.28 -0.98 -4.26
CA LEU A 110 -36.35 -1.94 -4.57
C LEU A 110 -35.91 -3.40 -4.45
N THR A 111 -34.68 -3.73 -4.83
CA THR A 111 -34.18 -5.11 -4.86
C THR A 111 -33.05 -5.34 -3.87
N PRO A 112 -32.82 -6.60 -3.44
CA PRO A 112 -31.60 -6.96 -2.73
C PRO A 112 -30.37 -6.65 -3.59
N PRO A 113 -29.24 -6.32 -2.95
CA PRO A 113 -28.05 -5.94 -3.66
C PRO A 113 -27.28 -7.13 -4.21
N GLU A 114 -26.54 -6.86 -5.27
CA GLU A 114 -25.53 -7.72 -5.85
C GLU A 114 -24.17 -7.05 -5.74
N ARG A 115 -23.14 -7.85 -5.48
CA ARG A 115 -21.77 -7.36 -5.38
C ARG A 115 -20.97 -7.87 -6.57
N MET A 116 -20.42 -6.93 -7.32
CA MET A 116 -19.36 -7.16 -8.30
C MET A 116 -18.12 -6.39 -7.82
N ILE A 117 -17.59 -5.46 -8.64
CA ILE A 117 -16.55 -4.50 -8.22
C ILE A 117 -17.12 -3.44 -7.26
N GLY A 118 -18.34 -2.98 -7.54
CA GLY A 118 -19.15 -2.16 -6.64
C GLY A 118 -20.35 -2.95 -6.12
N ILE A 119 -21.24 -2.28 -5.41
CA ILE A 119 -22.52 -2.84 -4.97
C ILE A 119 -23.63 -2.21 -5.78
N ILE A 120 -24.48 -3.04 -6.37
CA ILE A 120 -25.56 -2.62 -7.25
C ILE A 120 -26.91 -3.07 -6.71
N ALA A 121 -27.95 -2.29 -6.98
CA ALA A 121 -29.35 -2.66 -6.74
C ALA A 121 -30.26 -1.84 -7.65
N ILE A 122 -31.50 -2.28 -7.84
CA ILE A 122 -32.51 -1.45 -8.51
C ILE A 122 -33.09 -0.47 -7.50
N ALA A 123 -33.17 0.80 -7.88
CA ALA A 123 -33.80 1.86 -7.11
C ALA A 123 -34.77 2.66 -8.00
N GLN A 124 -35.71 3.35 -7.38
CA GLN A 124 -36.66 4.23 -8.07
C GLN A 124 -36.57 5.66 -7.54
N ASP A 125 -36.89 6.64 -8.39
CA ASP A 125 -37.24 7.98 -7.94
C ASP A 125 -38.69 8.07 -7.48
N GLU A 126 -39.10 9.27 -7.04
CA GLU A 126 -40.45 9.58 -6.55
C GLU A 126 -41.56 9.29 -7.59
N GLN A 127 -41.24 9.36 -8.89
CA GLN A 127 -42.18 9.11 -9.98
C GLN A 127 -42.33 7.60 -10.29
N GLY A 128 -41.54 6.74 -9.63
CA GLY A 128 -41.51 5.30 -9.87
C GLY A 128 -40.60 4.89 -11.04
N THR A 129 -39.81 5.81 -11.58
CA THR A 129 -38.84 5.49 -12.65
C THR A 129 -37.70 4.68 -12.06
N ALA A 130 -37.52 3.45 -12.54
CA ALA A 130 -36.50 2.53 -11.99
C ALA A 130 -35.17 2.63 -12.75
N VAL A 131 -34.06 2.56 -12.02
CA VAL A 131 -32.69 2.56 -12.55
C VAL A 131 -31.81 1.60 -11.75
N LEU A 132 -30.69 1.20 -12.35
CA LEU A 132 -29.63 0.50 -11.63
C LEU A 132 -28.81 1.53 -10.82
N LEU A 133 -28.81 1.43 -9.50
CA LEU A 133 -27.93 2.22 -8.63
C LEU A 133 -26.62 1.47 -8.43
N GLN A 134 -25.48 2.14 -8.63
CA GLN A 134 -24.14 1.56 -8.48
C GLN A 134 -23.32 2.36 -7.48
N LEU A 135 -22.97 1.74 -6.36
CA LEU A 135 -22.15 2.33 -5.31
C LEU A 135 -20.75 1.73 -5.35
N TYR A 136 -19.75 2.58 -5.55
CA TYR A 136 -18.34 2.19 -5.49
C TYR A 136 -17.74 2.53 -4.12
N GLN A 137 -16.49 2.11 -3.92
CA GLN A 137 -15.71 2.39 -2.71
C GLN A 137 -16.31 1.84 -1.42
N GLN A 138 -17.05 0.73 -1.54
CA GLN A 138 -17.70 0.06 -0.42
C GLN A 138 -16.73 -0.91 0.29
N PRO A 139 -16.91 -1.16 1.59
CA PRO A 139 -16.12 -2.16 2.32
C PRO A 139 -16.31 -3.57 1.73
N ALA A 140 -15.35 -4.45 2.03
CA ALA A 140 -15.40 -5.86 1.66
C ALA A 140 -16.61 -6.58 2.29
N GLU A 141 -17.12 -7.61 1.62
CA GLU A 141 -18.35 -8.31 2.01
C GLU A 141 -18.25 -8.96 3.40
N GLU A 142 -17.05 -9.43 3.75
CA GLU A 142 -16.76 -10.05 5.05
C GLU A 142 -16.87 -9.06 6.21
N LEU A 143 -16.68 -7.76 5.94
CA LEU A 143 -16.74 -6.70 6.95
C LEU A 143 -18.15 -6.10 7.03
N VAL A 144 -18.75 -5.80 5.88
CA VAL A 144 -20.10 -5.25 5.76
C VAL A 144 -20.77 -5.88 4.55
N THR A 145 -21.82 -6.65 4.81
CA THR A 145 -22.58 -7.32 3.75
C THR A 145 -23.26 -6.30 2.84
N GLY A 146 -23.42 -6.65 1.56
CA GLY A 146 -24.07 -5.77 0.60
C GLY A 146 -25.46 -5.34 1.05
N VAL A 147 -26.20 -6.24 1.71
CA VAL A 147 -27.54 -6.00 2.26
C VAL A 147 -27.55 -4.88 3.29
N GLU A 148 -26.54 -4.75 4.15
CA GLU A 148 -26.50 -3.65 5.13
C GLU A 148 -26.27 -2.28 4.46
N ILE A 149 -25.67 -2.26 3.27
CA ILE A 149 -25.44 -1.06 2.47
C ILE A 149 -26.69 -0.70 1.66
N LEU A 150 -27.21 -1.64 0.86
CA LEU A 150 -28.32 -1.46 -0.09
C LEU A 150 -29.53 -2.35 0.23
N ARG A 151 -30.07 -2.24 1.44
CA ARG A 151 -31.28 -2.98 1.85
C ARG A 151 -32.54 -2.48 1.09
N PRO A 152 -33.41 -3.38 0.62
CA PRO A 152 -34.73 -2.99 0.08
C PRO A 152 -35.49 -2.07 1.05
N GLY A 153 -36.09 -1.02 0.50
CA GLY A 153 -36.82 -0.01 1.26
C GLY A 153 -35.95 1.10 1.85
N LYS A 154 -34.62 1.01 1.85
CA LYS A 154 -33.76 2.16 2.22
C LYS A 154 -33.97 3.31 1.24
N ILE A 155 -33.94 4.53 1.78
CA ILE A 155 -34.11 5.77 1.03
C ILE A 155 -32.81 6.56 1.13
N CYS A 156 -32.37 7.13 0.02
CA CYS A 156 -31.21 8.00 -0.03
C CYS A 156 -31.43 9.22 -0.92
N ILE A 157 -30.63 10.25 -0.69
CA ILE A 157 -30.44 11.37 -1.60
C ILE A 157 -29.10 11.17 -2.29
N ILE A 158 -29.09 11.20 -3.62
CA ILE A 158 -27.86 11.25 -4.43
C ILE A 158 -27.62 12.70 -4.83
N LYS A 159 -26.44 13.22 -4.48
CA LYS A 159 -25.97 14.56 -4.83
C LYS A 159 -25.26 14.49 -6.18
N GLU A 160 -25.53 15.45 -7.04
CA GLU A 160 -24.93 15.61 -8.37
C GLU A 160 -24.80 14.31 -9.19
N PRO A 161 -25.92 13.56 -9.37
CA PRO A 161 -25.89 12.19 -9.87
C PRO A 161 -25.21 12.07 -11.25
N TYR A 162 -24.34 11.05 -11.37
CA TYR A 162 -23.80 10.63 -12.66
C TYR A 162 -24.71 9.60 -13.30
N PHE A 163 -25.35 9.98 -14.41
CA PHE A 163 -26.24 9.09 -15.14
C PHE A 163 -25.54 8.53 -16.37
N LYS A 164 -25.57 7.21 -16.53
CA LYS A 164 -24.81 6.50 -17.57
C LYS A 164 -25.56 5.28 -18.09
N GLN A 165 -25.04 4.70 -19.17
CA GLN A 165 -25.50 3.40 -19.64
C GLN A 165 -24.46 2.31 -19.34
N THR A 166 -24.91 1.14 -18.90
CA THR A 166 -24.06 -0.04 -18.73
C THR A 166 -23.81 -0.74 -20.07
N GLY A 167 -22.83 -1.65 -20.10
CA GLY A 167 -22.48 -2.39 -21.33
C GLY A 167 -23.61 -3.26 -21.90
N ASN A 168 -24.57 -3.68 -21.06
CA ASN A 168 -25.77 -4.41 -21.46
C ASN A 168 -26.97 -3.51 -21.79
N GLY A 169 -26.79 -2.19 -21.78
CA GLY A 169 -27.82 -1.23 -22.19
C GLY A 169 -28.70 -0.68 -21.05
N THR A 170 -28.56 -1.17 -19.82
CA THR A 170 -29.32 -0.68 -18.65
C THR A 170 -28.89 0.74 -18.26
N TYR A 171 -29.87 1.57 -17.91
CA TYR A 171 -29.62 2.91 -17.39
C TYR A 171 -29.27 2.89 -15.90
N SER A 172 -28.22 3.61 -15.53
CA SER A 172 -27.71 3.58 -14.16
C SER A 172 -27.30 4.93 -13.60
N VAL A 173 -27.46 5.06 -12.29
CA VAL A 173 -26.88 6.13 -11.48
C VAL A 173 -25.64 5.57 -10.79
N ARG A 174 -24.48 6.13 -11.09
CA ARG A 174 -23.19 5.74 -10.52
C ARG A 174 -22.73 6.75 -9.48
N VAL A 175 -22.21 6.24 -8.36
CA VAL A 175 -21.68 7.05 -7.25
C VAL A 175 -20.27 6.56 -6.90
N ASP A 176 -19.26 7.40 -7.12
CA ASP A 176 -17.85 7.08 -6.78
C ASP A 176 -17.36 7.70 -5.48
N HIS A 177 -18.05 8.72 -4.96
CA HIS A 177 -17.70 9.40 -3.70
C HIS A 177 -18.67 9.05 -2.58
N LEU A 178 -18.15 8.67 -1.42
CA LEU A 178 -18.99 8.27 -0.27
C LEU A 178 -19.86 9.42 0.26
N GLY A 179 -19.40 10.66 0.13
CA GLY A 179 -20.14 11.86 0.56
C GLY A 179 -21.26 12.31 -0.40
N ASP A 180 -21.33 11.75 -1.61
CA ASP A 180 -22.34 12.12 -2.61
C ASP A 180 -23.66 11.35 -2.41
N ILE A 181 -23.73 10.49 -1.39
CA ILE A 181 -24.93 9.76 -1.00
C ILE A 181 -25.25 10.03 0.47
N ILE A 182 -26.49 10.45 0.73
CA ILE A 182 -27.02 10.64 2.09
C ILE A 182 -28.08 9.59 2.33
N TRP A 183 -27.86 8.71 3.30
CA TRP A 183 -28.86 7.75 3.74
C TRP A 183 -29.84 8.41 4.69
N LEU A 184 -31.13 8.38 4.35
CA LEU A 184 -32.19 8.91 5.20
C LEU A 184 -32.63 7.83 6.18
N THR A 185 -32.68 8.18 7.46
CA THR A 185 -33.24 7.32 8.51
C THR A 185 -34.75 7.45 8.55
N GLU A 186 -35.44 6.43 9.04
CA GLU A 186 -36.88 6.52 9.27
C GLU A 186 -37.23 7.74 10.15
N GLY A 187 -38.26 8.49 9.75
CA GLY A 187 -38.64 9.75 10.41
C GLY A 187 -37.90 10.99 9.93
N ASP A 188 -36.90 10.88 9.04
CA ASP A 188 -36.26 12.04 8.41
C ASP A 188 -37.29 12.82 7.57
N GLU A 189 -37.43 14.12 7.84
CA GLU A 189 -38.42 15.00 7.20
C GLU A 189 -38.21 15.13 5.69
N ARG A 190 -37.02 14.78 5.18
CA ARG A 190 -36.70 14.79 3.74
C ARG A 190 -37.27 13.57 3.00
N ILE A 191 -37.82 12.57 3.71
CA ILE A 191 -38.45 11.41 3.09
C ILE A 191 -39.81 11.81 2.48
N PRO A 192 -40.07 11.52 1.20
CA PRO A 192 -41.38 11.76 0.58
C PRO A 192 -42.52 11.09 1.36
N SER A 193 -43.61 11.83 1.57
CA SER A 193 -44.71 11.42 2.46
C SER A 193 -45.34 10.07 2.11
N HIS A 194 -45.46 9.74 0.82
CA HIS A 194 -46.00 8.46 0.34
C HIS A 194 -45.02 7.29 0.45
N TRP A 195 -43.74 7.54 0.77
CA TRP A 195 -42.77 6.51 1.15
C TRP A 195 -42.63 6.36 2.66
N ASN A 196 -43.19 7.28 3.43
CA ASN A 196 -43.11 7.26 4.87
C ASN A 196 -44.00 6.14 5.43
N ASN A 197 -43.38 5.03 5.84
CA ASN A 197 -44.04 4.02 6.65
C ASN A 197 -43.94 4.44 8.13
N SER A 198 -44.69 5.46 8.52
CA SER A 198 -44.61 6.17 9.81
C SER A 198 -44.96 5.32 11.06
N GLY A 199 -45.04 3.99 10.95
CA GLY A 199 -45.60 3.11 11.99
C GLY A 199 -44.61 2.24 12.78
N ALA A 200 -43.34 2.11 12.37
CA ALA A 200 -42.47 1.05 12.90
C ALA A 200 -41.58 1.47 14.10
N ILE A 201 -40.92 2.64 14.05
CA ILE A 201 -39.99 3.06 15.12
C ILE A 201 -40.69 3.61 16.36
N LEU A 202 -41.88 4.20 16.23
CA LEU A 202 -42.62 4.76 17.37
C LEU A 202 -42.95 3.72 18.48
N ASN A 203 -42.76 2.42 18.20
CA ASN A 203 -42.94 1.32 19.16
C ASN A 203 -41.66 0.51 19.47
N SER A 204 -40.49 0.94 18.99
CA SER A 204 -39.22 0.20 19.24
C SER A 204 -38.64 0.56 20.60
N ASP A 205 -38.59 -0.40 21.51
CA ASP A 205 -37.93 -0.25 22.82
C ASP A 205 -36.40 -0.29 22.68
N SER A 206 -35.69 0.74 23.19
CA SER A 206 -34.23 0.86 23.09
C SER A 206 -33.51 -0.37 23.64
N ALA A 207 -33.95 -0.89 24.80
CA ALA A 207 -33.35 -2.06 25.43
C ALA A 207 -33.52 -3.32 24.57
N SER A 208 -34.70 -3.53 23.98
CA SER A 208 -34.96 -4.64 23.04
C SER A 208 -34.08 -4.57 21.79
N VAL A 209 -33.96 -3.40 21.15
CA VAL A 209 -33.10 -3.23 19.97
C VAL A 209 -31.63 -3.43 20.33
N ARG A 210 -31.19 -2.93 21.49
CA ARG A 210 -29.84 -3.16 22.00
C ARG A 210 -29.57 -4.65 22.26
N LEU A 211 -30.55 -5.41 22.75
CA LEU A 211 -30.40 -6.86 22.95
C LEU A 211 -30.24 -7.60 21.62
N GLN A 212 -30.97 -7.21 20.57
CA GLN A 212 -30.75 -7.72 19.21
C GLN A 212 -29.33 -7.40 18.72
N GLY A 213 -28.83 -6.20 19.03
CA GLY A 213 -27.45 -5.82 18.76
C GLY A 213 -26.43 -6.72 19.47
N ASN A 214 -26.70 -7.12 20.71
CA ASN A 214 -25.86 -8.08 21.45
C ASN A 214 -25.84 -9.44 20.73
N TYR A 215 -27.00 -9.94 20.31
CA TYR A 215 -27.09 -11.18 19.55
C TYR A 215 -26.29 -11.09 18.23
N ALA A 216 -26.34 -9.95 17.54
CA ALA A 216 -25.52 -9.74 16.35
C ALA A 216 -24.01 -9.74 16.67
N VAL A 217 -23.59 -9.19 17.81
CA VAL A 217 -22.19 -9.27 18.28
C VAL A 217 -21.75 -10.71 18.58
N GLU A 218 -22.61 -11.51 19.21
CA GLU A 218 -22.33 -12.93 19.50
C GLU A 218 -22.13 -13.76 18.23
N ASN A 219 -22.77 -13.35 17.13
CA ASN A 219 -22.63 -13.97 15.81
C ASN A 219 -21.60 -13.26 14.91
N GLU A 220 -20.79 -12.36 15.48
CA GLU A 220 -19.77 -11.57 14.75
C GLU A 220 -20.30 -10.74 13.57
N ASN A 221 -21.60 -10.46 13.55
CA ASN A 221 -22.26 -9.61 12.56
C ASN A 221 -22.09 -8.12 12.91
N TRP A 222 -20.85 -7.62 12.82
CA TRP A 222 -20.46 -6.30 13.32
C TRP A 222 -21.24 -5.14 12.71
N ALA A 223 -21.50 -5.18 11.39
CA ALA A 223 -22.28 -4.15 10.69
C ALA A 223 -23.74 -4.09 11.16
N VAL A 224 -24.38 -5.25 11.28
CA VAL A 224 -25.75 -5.39 11.79
C VAL A 224 -25.83 -4.87 13.22
N ALA A 225 -24.88 -5.28 14.07
CA ALA A 225 -24.81 -4.80 15.44
C ALA A 225 -24.63 -3.28 15.52
N GLN A 226 -23.75 -2.69 14.69
CA GLN A 226 -23.55 -1.24 14.64
C GLN A 226 -24.83 -0.49 14.25
N ARG A 227 -25.59 -0.99 13.28
CA ARG A 227 -26.90 -0.42 12.91
C ARG A 227 -27.89 -0.53 14.05
N LEU A 228 -28.02 -1.71 14.67
CA LEU A 228 -28.96 -1.93 15.79
C LEU A 228 -28.62 -1.05 16.99
N TYR A 229 -27.35 -0.90 17.37
CA TYR A 229 -26.99 0.03 18.44
C TYR A 229 -27.25 1.49 18.06
N SER A 230 -27.09 1.87 16.80
CA SER A 230 -27.45 3.22 16.34
C SER A 230 -28.96 3.47 16.43
N MET A 231 -29.79 2.47 16.10
CA MET A 231 -31.24 2.53 16.30
C MET A 231 -31.61 2.57 17.79
N ALA A 232 -30.91 1.82 18.64
CA ALA A 232 -31.13 1.84 20.09
C ALA A 232 -30.80 3.20 20.70
N ILE A 233 -29.76 3.88 20.22
CA ILE A 233 -29.42 5.26 20.61
C ILE A 233 -30.53 6.23 20.20
N GLN A 234 -31.04 6.12 18.96
CA GLN A 234 -32.14 6.96 18.49
C GLN A 234 -33.45 6.72 19.27
N ALA A 235 -33.69 5.49 19.71
CA ALA A 235 -34.88 5.10 20.49
C ALA A 235 -34.72 5.32 22.01
N ALA A 236 -33.54 5.73 22.48
CA ALA A 236 -33.26 5.90 23.90
C ALA A 236 -34.13 7.04 24.48
N LYS A 237 -34.69 6.79 25.66
CA LYS A 237 -35.51 7.76 26.41
C LYS A 237 -34.78 8.28 27.64
N THR A 238 -33.74 7.59 28.08
CA THR A 238 -32.90 8.01 29.21
C THR A 238 -31.43 8.08 28.82
N PRO A 239 -30.61 8.91 29.51
CA PRO A 239 -29.18 8.96 29.30
C PRO A 239 -28.50 7.60 29.49
N GLU A 240 -28.98 6.78 30.42
CA GLU A 240 -28.41 5.46 30.70
C GLU A 240 -28.61 4.48 29.52
N GLU A 241 -29.79 4.52 28.87
CA GLU A 241 -30.07 3.71 27.67
C GLU A 241 -29.14 4.11 26.52
N GLU A 242 -28.97 5.41 26.30
CA GLU A 242 -28.07 5.97 25.28
C GLU A 242 -26.61 5.60 25.56
N GLN A 243 -26.17 5.74 26.80
CA GLN A 243 -24.80 5.40 27.24
C GLN A 243 -24.49 3.92 27.01
N LEU A 244 -25.39 3.02 27.42
CA LEU A 244 -25.21 1.57 27.24
C LEU A 244 -25.15 1.18 25.75
N ALA A 245 -26.02 1.77 24.93
CA ALA A 245 -26.02 1.52 23.50
C ALA A 245 -24.76 2.09 22.81
N SER A 246 -24.30 3.28 23.20
CA SER A 246 -23.07 3.91 22.72
C SER A 246 -21.84 3.07 23.06
N LEU A 247 -21.72 2.62 24.32
CA LEU A 247 -20.60 1.78 24.75
C LEU A 247 -20.56 0.42 24.03
N ASN A 248 -21.73 -0.12 23.66
CA ASN A 248 -21.82 -1.32 22.82
C ASN A 248 -21.43 -1.03 21.36
N ARG A 249 -21.85 0.12 20.81
CA ARG A 249 -21.46 0.59 19.48
C ARG A 249 -19.96 0.89 19.36
N SER A 250 -19.32 1.28 20.46
CA SER A 250 -17.85 1.44 20.51
C SER A 250 -17.12 0.15 20.12
N LEU A 251 -17.54 -1.00 20.65
CA LEU A 251 -16.96 -2.30 20.29
C LEU A 251 -17.12 -2.60 18.79
N THR A 252 -18.32 -2.37 18.23
CA THR A 252 -18.58 -2.66 16.83
C THR A 252 -17.79 -1.72 15.92
N ASN A 253 -17.66 -0.44 16.28
CA ASN A 253 -16.82 0.51 15.57
C ASN A 253 -15.33 0.09 15.58
N LEU A 254 -14.79 -0.46 16.68
CA LEU A 254 -13.43 -1.04 16.68
C LEU A 254 -13.31 -2.20 15.69
N LYS A 255 -14.29 -3.11 15.68
CA LYS A 255 -14.30 -4.27 14.79
C LYS A 255 -14.48 -3.91 13.32
N LEU A 256 -15.13 -2.78 13.05
CA LEU A 256 -15.29 -2.20 11.71
C LEU A 256 -14.11 -1.32 11.27
N GLY A 257 -13.03 -1.22 12.05
CA GLY A 257 -11.87 -0.38 11.70
C GLY A 257 -12.14 1.13 11.81
N ARG A 258 -13.02 1.53 12.73
CA ARG A 258 -13.44 2.92 12.98
C ARG A 258 -13.04 3.38 14.39
N PRO A 259 -11.74 3.34 14.74
CA PRO A 259 -11.31 3.60 16.11
C PRO A 259 -11.60 5.02 16.62
N GLU A 260 -11.67 6.05 15.77
CA GLU A 260 -12.06 7.40 16.20
C GLU A 260 -13.52 7.43 16.69
N LYS A 261 -14.43 6.83 15.91
CA LYS A 261 -15.84 6.67 16.31
C LYS A 261 -15.97 5.80 17.56
N ALA A 262 -15.15 4.76 17.68
CA ALA A 262 -15.16 3.92 18.88
C ALA A 262 -14.69 4.67 20.13
N LEU A 263 -13.67 5.52 20.00
CA LEU A 263 -13.19 6.37 21.10
C LEU A 263 -14.28 7.36 21.52
N SER A 264 -14.91 8.03 20.55
CA SER A 264 -16.02 8.94 20.81
C SER A 264 -17.18 8.23 21.50
N ASP A 265 -17.63 7.07 20.99
CA ASP A 265 -18.71 6.28 21.60
C ASP A 265 -18.37 5.81 23.02
N ALA A 266 -17.12 5.44 23.29
CA ALA A 266 -16.68 5.05 24.63
C ALA A 266 -16.69 6.26 25.58
N ALA A 267 -16.17 7.40 25.13
CA ALA A 267 -16.15 8.64 25.89
C ALA A 267 -17.57 9.15 26.23
N HIS A 268 -18.52 9.04 25.30
CA HIS A 268 -19.93 9.37 25.54
C HIS A 268 -20.67 8.33 26.40
N GLY A 269 -20.15 7.10 26.48
CA GLY A 269 -20.78 5.98 27.18
C GLY A 269 -20.69 6.00 28.71
N HIS A 270 -20.20 7.09 29.32
CA HIS A 270 -20.06 7.22 30.77
C HIS A 270 -20.13 8.68 31.25
N ASP A 271 -20.40 8.90 32.53
CA ASP A 271 -20.18 10.19 33.20
C ASP A 271 -18.66 10.43 33.32
N PRO A 272 -18.08 11.49 32.73
CA PRO A 272 -16.65 11.79 32.85
C PRO A 272 -16.13 11.85 34.29
N ALA A 273 -16.99 12.13 35.28
CA ALA A 273 -16.64 12.11 36.70
C ALA A 273 -16.63 10.69 37.33
N ALA A 274 -17.25 9.71 36.67
CA ALA A 274 -17.37 8.33 37.13
C ALA A 274 -17.28 7.32 35.95
N PRO A 275 -16.10 7.19 35.32
CA PRO A 275 -15.91 6.28 34.18
C PRO A 275 -16.07 4.81 34.57
N THR A 276 -16.82 4.06 33.77
CA THR A 276 -17.03 2.62 33.99
C THR A 276 -15.82 1.79 33.56
N GLU A 277 -15.64 0.61 34.16
CA GLU A 277 -14.59 -0.37 33.82
C GLU A 277 -14.55 -0.65 32.31
N LYS A 278 -15.72 -0.90 31.73
CA LYS A 278 -15.87 -1.20 30.30
C LYS A 278 -15.55 0.01 29.43
N SER A 279 -15.89 1.23 29.85
CA SER A 279 -15.54 2.44 29.10
C SER A 279 -14.03 2.65 29.02
N LEU A 280 -13.34 2.65 30.17
CA LEU A 280 -11.90 2.86 30.22
C LEU A 280 -11.14 1.84 29.37
N PHE A 281 -11.59 0.57 29.40
CA PHE A 281 -11.02 -0.47 28.56
C PHE A 281 -11.24 -0.20 27.07
N ARG A 282 -12.42 0.26 26.66
CA ARG A 282 -12.73 0.60 25.26
C ARG A 282 -11.94 1.81 24.77
N GLU A 283 -11.82 2.86 25.57
CA GLU A 283 -10.98 4.03 25.27
C GLU A 283 -9.52 3.63 25.11
N ALA A 284 -8.97 2.86 26.05
CA ALA A 284 -7.60 2.36 25.98
C ALA A 284 -7.34 1.57 24.68
N ARG A 285 -8.29 0.70 24.29
CA ARG A 285 -8.21 -0.07 23.05
C ARG A 285 -8.33 0.79 21.80
N ALA A 286 -9.25 1.77 21.78
CA ALA A 286 -9.37 2.68 20.65
C ALA A 286 -8.10 3.51 20.46
N LEU A 287 -7.55 4.06 21.54
CA LEU A 287 -6.28 4.79 21.53
C LEU A 287 -5.10 3.91 21.07
N TYR A 288 -5.10 2.62 21.41
CA TYR A 288 -4.11 1.68 20.89
C TYR A 288 -4.20 1.54 19.36
N GLU A 289 -5.40 1.35 18.82
CA GLU A 289 -5.60 1.22 17.36
C GLU A 289 -5.31 2.55 16.62
N LEU A 290 -5.51 3.70 17.28
CA LEU A 290 -5.08 5.03 16.82
C LEU A 290 -3.57 5.27 16.95
N ARG A 291 -2.81 4.29 17.48
CA ARG A 291 -1.37 4.39 17.77
C ARG A 291 -0.99 5.48 18.77
N ASN A 292 -1.96 5.95 19.57
CA ASN A 292 -1.73 6.88 20.66
C ASN A 292 -1.43 6.11 21.95
N PHE A 293 -0.24 5.49 21.97
CA PHE A 293 0.14 4.54 23.01
C PHE A 293 0.32 5.20 24.39
N ASP A 294 0.74 6.46 24.46
CA ASP A 294 0.85 7.19 25.73
C ASP A 294 -0.53 7.40 26.38
N GLN A 295 -1.52 7.86 25.61
CA GLN A 295 -2.89 8.01 26.14
C GLN A 295 -3.53 6.65 26.42
N SER A 296 -3.27 5.64 25.58
CA SER A 296 -3.72 4.26 25.85
C SER A 296 -3.18 3.76 27.18
N MET A 297 -1.89 3.95 27.46
CA MET A 297 -1.27 3.62 28.73
C MET A 297 -1.89 4.40 29.90
N ALA A 298 -2.17 5.69 29.73
CA ALA A 298 -2.80 6.51 30.75
C ALA A 298 -4.20 5.97 31.13
N LYS A 299 -5.01 5.58 30.14
CA LYS A 299 -6.33 4.97 30.37
C LYS A 299 -6.23 3.60 31.04
N LEU A 300 -5.24 2.78 30.69
CA LEU A 300 -5.02 1.48 31.34
C LEU A 300 -4.57 1.63 32.80
N LYS A 301 -3.74 2.63 33.13
CA LYS A 301 -3.36 2.92 34.52
C LYS A 301 -4.58 3.35 35.35
N LEU A 302 -5.39 4.26 34.82
CA LEU A 302 -6.64 4.66 35.47
C LEU A 302 -7.59 3.47 35.66
N LEU A 303 -7.69 2.57 34.67
CA LEU A 303 -8.45 1.34 34.79
C LEU A 303 -7.90 0.42 35.90
N ALA A 304 -6.58 0.27 36.00
CA ALA A 304 -5.94 -0.53 37.05
C ALA A 304 -6.22 0.03 38.45
N GLU A 305 -6.21 1.35 38.59
CA GLU A 305 -6.44 2.06 39.86
C GLU A 305 -7.91 1.97 40.30
N SER A 306 -8.84 2.20 39.36
CA SER A 306 -10.28 2.18 39.65
C SER A 306 -10.86 0.77 39.75
N TYR A 307 -10.28 -0.21 39.05
CA TYR A 307 -10.80 -1.58 38.94
C TYR A 307 -9.67 -2.63 39.03
N PRO A 308 -9.05 -2.81 40.21
CA PRO A 308 -7.84 -3.63 40.38
C PRO A 308 -8.03 -5.12 40.07
N GLU A 309 -9.26 -5.63 40.12
CA GLU A 309 -9.59 -7.03 39.82
C GLU A 309 -9.64 -7.33 38.31
N ASN A 310 -9.51 -6.32 37.43
CA ASN A 310 -9.54 -6.52 35.99
C ASN A 310 -8.26 -7.20 35.48
N LYS A 311 -8.37 -8.51 35.21
CA LYS A 311 -7.26 -9.35 34.75
C LYS A 311 -6.75 -9.02 33.34
N ALA A 312 -7.52 -8.29 32.53
CA ALA A 312 -7.13 -7.93 31.16
C ALA A 312 -6.14 -6.75 31.11
N VAL A 313 -6.08 -5.92 32.15
CA VAL A 313 -5.23 -4.72 32.19
C VAL A 313 -3.74 -5.07 32.09
N GLY A 314 -3.27 -6.05 32.85
CA GLY A 314 -1.85 -6.43 32.90
C GLY A 314 -1.27 -6.80 31.53
N PRO A 315 -1.88 -7.74 30.77
CA PRO A 315 -1.47 -8.05 29.41
C PRO A 315 -1.47 -6.84 28.45
N GLU A 316 -2.50 -6.00 28.50
CA GLU A 316 -2.60 -4.81 27.65
C GLU A 316 -1.51 -3.79 27.99
N MET A 317 -1.25 -3.51 29.28
CA MET A 317 -0.16 -2.62 29.69
C MET A 317 1.21 -3.14 29.21
N LYS A 318 1.45 -4.45 29.30
CA LYS A 318 2.68 -5.06 28.76
C LYS A 318 2.80 -4.85 27.26
N ARG A 319 1.70 -5.02 26.51
CA ARG A 319 1.63 -4.79 25.07
C ARG A 319 1.94 -3.33 24.73
N VAL A 320 1.30 -2.36 25.41
CA VAL A 320 1.54 -0.93 25.20
C VAL A 320 2.97 -0.52 25.57
N THR A 321 3.53 -1.11 26.63
CA THR A 321 4.93 -0.85 27.03
C THR A 321 5.91 -1.26 25.93
N VAL A 322 5.65 -2.38 25.24
CA VAL A 322 6.46 -2.80 24.09
C VAL A 322 6.37 -1.76 22.95
N ARG A 323 5.16 -1.27 22.63
CA ARG A 323 4.94 -0.23 21.61
C ARG A 323 5.69 1.05 21.93
N LEU A 324 5.64 1.53 23.16
CA LEU A 324 6.36 2.72 23.60
C LEU A 324 7.89 2.54 23.47
N ASN A 325 8.42 1.36 23.83
CA ASN A 325 9.86 1.08 23.67
C ASN A 325 10.29 1.03 22.20
N GLU A 326 9.44 0.49 21.32
CA GLU A 326 9.66 0.52 19.87
C GLU A 326 9.71 1.96 19.35
N GLN A 327 8.72 2.82 19.69
CA GLN A 327 8.69 4.23 19.26
C GLN A 327 9.91 5.02 19.71
N GLN A 328 10.33 4.82 20.95
CA GLN A 328 11.41 5.60 21.56
C GLN A 328 12.80 5.13 21.14
N LYS A 329 13.01 3.81 20.98
CA LYS A 329 14.35 3.22 20.85
C LYS A 329 14.58 2.46 19.55
N GLY A 330 13.54 2.22 18.75
CA GLY A 330 13.65 1.42 17.52
C GLY A 330 14.06 -0.04 17.78
N GLN A 331 13.73 -0.56 18.97
CA GLN A 331 14.07 -1.93 19.38
C GLN A 331 12.91 -2.86 19.10
N TYR A 332 13.07 -3.70 18.07
CA TYR A 332 12.06 -4.64 17.61
C TYR A 332 12.48 -6.08 17.85
N SER A 333 11.50 -6.94 18.13
CA SER A 333 11.70 -8.39 18.17
C SER A 333 11.42 -8.99 16.79
N PHE A 334 12.42 -9.03 15.90
CA PHE A 334 12.24 -9.53 14.53
C PHE A 334 11.70 -10.96 14.48
N ALA A 335 12.09 -11.84 15.41
CA ALA A 335 11.52 -13.19 15.52
C ALA A 335 9.99 -13.20 15.72
N ARG A 336 9.45 -12.23 16.48
CA ARG A 336 8.00 -12.08 16.67
C ARG A 336 7.34 -11.52 15.41
N MET A 337 7.98 -10.57 14.73
CA MET A 337 7.48 -10.03 13.47
C MET A 337 7.40 -11.13 12.40
N TYR A 338 8.42 -11.97 12.28
CA TYR A 338 8.39 -13.11 11.35
C TYR A 338 7.27 -14.10 11.69
N LYS A 339 7.09 -14.44 12.97
CA LYS A 339 5.98 -15.31 13.41
C LYS A 339 4.60 -14.70 13.06
N GLN A 340 4.43 -13.40 13.24
CA GLN A 340 3.19 -12.70 12.85
C GLN A 340 3.01 -12.66 11.33
N SER A 341 4.10 -12.53 10.58
CA SER A 341 4.06 -12.52 9.12
C SER A 341 3.62 -13.85 8.49
N GLU A 342 3.54 -14.94 9.26
CA GLU A 342 3.01 -16.24 8.80
C GLU A 342 1.48 -16.25 8.71
N MET A 343 0.80 -15.28 9.34
CA MET A 343 -0.66 -15.13 9.26
C MET A 343 -1.11 -14.56 7.91
N ASN A 344 -2.35 -14.83 7.50
CA ASN A 344 -2.97 -14.26 6.30
C ASN A 344 -4.18 -13.41 6.70
N PRO A 345 -4.15 -12.07 6.52
CA PRO A 345 -3.02 -11.26 6.03
C PRO A 345 -1.85 -11.16 7.04
N PRO A 346 -0.61 -10.86 6.57
CA PRO A 346 0.60 -10.80 7.40
C PRO A 346 0.70 -9.46 8.16
N LEU A 347 -0.21 -9.21 9.10
CA LEU A 347 -0.27 -7.98 9.89
C LEU A 347 0.60 -8.08 11.13
N ILE A 348 1.48 -7.10 11.32
CA ILE A 348 2.46 -7.06 12.42
C ILE A 348 1.99 -6.08 13.48
N ASP A 349 1.95 -6.53 14.72
CA ASP A 349 1.64 -5.66 15.85
C ASP A 349 2.96 -5.05 16.34
N CYS A 350 3.29 -3.86 15.83
CA CYS A 350 4.47 -3.03 16.14
C CYS A 350 4.13 -1.54 16.01
N ALA A 351 4.88 -0.68 16.69
CA ALA A 351 4.79 0.77 16.57
C ALA A 351 5.86 1.35 15.62
N ASP A 352 5.62 2.59 15.21
CA ASP A 352 6.49 3.33 14.29
C ASP A 352 7.74 3.87 15.01
N PHE A 353 8.90 3.86 14.36
CA PHE A 353 10.13 4.50 14.81
C PHE A 353 10.69 5.40 13.71
N SER A 354 11.04 6.63 14.06
CA SER A 354 11.59 7.63 13.11
C SER A 354 12.45 8.71 13.79
N ALA A 355 12.90 8.47 15.02
CA ALA A 355 13.66 9.46 15.80
C ALA A 355 14.90 10.10 15.12
N PRO A 356 15.69 9.40 14.27
CA PRO A 356 16.89 9.99 13.67
C PRO A 356 16.60 10.81 12.40
N VAL A 357 15.33 11.03 12.06
CA VAL A 357 14.94 11.70 10.82
C VAL A 357 13.88 12.77 11.03
N GLU A 358 13.76 13.69 10.08
CA GLU A 358 12.69 14.67 10.03
C GLU A 358 12.29 15.01 8.59
N VAL A 359 11.08 15.54 8.43
CA VAL A 359 10.57 15.99 7.12
C VAL A 359 10.97 17.45 6.93
N ARG A 360 11.58 17.77 5.78
CA ARG A 360 11.89 19.15 5.36
C ARG A 360 11.52 19.34 3.89
N THR A 361 11.51 20.59 3.42
CA THR A 361 11.40 20.88 1.98
C THR A 361 12.65 20.38 1.25
N SER A 362 12.45 19.66 0.15
CA SER A 362 13.49 19.26 -0.80
C SER A 362 13.37 20.11 -2.07
N PRO A 363 14.35 20.97 -2.38
CA PRO A 363 14.31 21.82 -3.56
C PRO A 363 14.05 21.02 -4.85
N GLY A 364 13.03 21.43 -5.61
CA GLY A 364 12.63 20.80 -6.86
C GLY A 364 11.96 19.43 -6.73
N ARG A 365 11.75 18.92 -5.51
CA ARG A 365 11.19 17.58 -5.24
C ARG A 365 10.10 17.58 -4.14
N GLY A 366 9.62 18.76 -3.75
CA GLY A 366 8.55 18.91 -2.76
C GLY A 366 9.06 18.70 -1.34
N GLN A 367 8.60 17.64 -0.68
CA GLN A 367 9.08 17.23 0.65
C GLN A 367 10.18 16.18 0.52
N GLY A 368 11.01 16.07 1.56
CA GLY A 368 12.04 15.05 1.68
C GLY A 368 12.26 14.69 3.14
N ILE A 369 12.87 13.54 3.38
CA ILE A 369 13.30 13.12 4.71
C ILE A 369 14.79 13.42 4.86
N PHE A 370 15.20 13.96 6.00
CA PHE A 370 16.58 14.33 6.29
C PHE A 370 17.02 13.73 7.62
N THR A 371 18.31 13.39 7.73
CA THR A 371 18.89 12.99 9.01
C THR A 371 18.94 14.16 9.98
N THR A 372 18.62 13.93 11.25
CA THR A 372 18.75 14.94 12.32
C THR A 372 20.14 14.91 12.97
N LYS A 373 20.85 13.79 12.83
CA LYS A 373 22.20 13.54 13.34
C LYS A 373 23.02 12.74 12.33
N ALA A 374 24.33 12.62 12.55
CA ALA A 374 25.13 11.67 11.79
C ALA A 374 24.67 10.24 12.09
N VAL A 375 24.63 9.40 11.05
CA VAL A 375 24.21 8.00 11.14
C VAL A 375 25.20 7.11 10.40
N SER A 376 25.42 5.90 10.92
CA SER A 376 26.33 4.94 10.31
C SER A 376 25.62 4.05 9.30
N ALA A 377 26.39 3.51 8.34
CA ALA A 377 25.87 2.50 7.43
C ALA A 377 25.26 1.32 8.21
N GLY A 378 24.05 0.91 7.84
CA GLY A 378 23.27 -0.13 8.50
C GLY A 378 22.42 0.34 9.68
N GLU A 379 22.57 1.59 10.15
CA GLU A 379 21.73 2.15 11.22
C GLU A 379 20.24 2.18 10.80
N LEU A 380 19.36 1.88 11.76
CA LEU A 380 17.91 1.94 11.56
C LEU A 380 17.48 3.41 11.51
N LEU A 381 16.82 3.79 10.42
CA LEU A 381 16.34 5.15 10.21
C LEU A 381 14.84 5.26 10.46
N ILE A 382 14.08 4.34 9.85
CA ILE A 382 12.63 4.28 9.95
C ILE A 382 12.21 2.82 10.10
N CYS A 383 11.25 2.54 10.98
CA CYS A 383 10.47 1.31 10.99
C CYS A 383 9.00 1.72 11.09
N GLU A 384 8.24 1.60 10.01
CA GLU A 384 6.91 2.18 9.90
C GLU A 384 5.87 1.10 9.59
N LYS A 385 4.76 1.14 10.31
CA LYS A 385 3.57 0.34 10.07
C LYS A 385 2.69 1.01 9.03
N ALA A 386 2.24 0.22 8.04
CA ALA A 386 1.44 0.72 6.94
C ALA A 386 0.21 1.50 7.41
N PHE A 387 -0.10 2.61 6.74
CA PHE A 387 -1.39 3.26 6.87
C PHE A 387 -2.50 2.35 6.36
N ALA A 388 -2.29 1.70 5.23
CA ALA A 388 -3.15 0.65 4.70
C ALA A 388 -2.32 -0.35 3.91
N TYR A 389 -2.75 -1.61 3.92
CA TYR A 389 -2.02 -2.74 3.36
C TYR A 389 -2.99 -3.76 2.77
N SER A 390 -2.78 -4.11 1.50
CA SER A 390 -3.59 -5.05 0.74
C SER A 390 -2.71 -6.24 0.34
N HIS A 391 -2.93 -7.36 1.04
CA HIS A 391 -2.24 -8.61 0.79
C HIS A 391 -2.93 -9.40 -0.32
N VAL A 392 -2.14 -9.83 -1.29
CA VAL A 392 -2.55 -10.79 -2.33
C VAL A 392 -1.79 -12.08 -2.07
N ASN A 393 -2.52 -13.18 -1.91
CA ASN A 393 -1.92 -14.49 -1.67
C ASN A 393 -1.11 -14.93 -2.91
N GLU A 394 0.06 -15.53 -2.70
CA GLU A 394 0.92 -16.02 -3.80
C GLU A 394 0.26 -17.21 -4.53
N ASP A 395 -0.57 -18.00 -3.83
CA ASP A 395 -1.30 -19.15 -4.40
C ASP A 395 -2.61 -18.74 -5.13
N ASP A 396 -2.95 -17.45 -5.16
CA ASP A 396 -4.15 -16.96 -5.81
C ASP A 396 -3.88 -16.63 -7.29
N ASP A 397 -4.31 -17.53 -8.17
CA ASP A 397 -4.19 -17.39 -9.63
C ASP A 397 -5.13 -16.33 -10.23
N SER A 398 -6.05 -15.74 -9.44
CA SER A 398 -6.92 -14.67 -9.94
C SER A 398 -6.13 -13.41 -10.26
N VAL A 399 -6.50 -12.69 -11.32
CA VAL A 399 -5.84 -11.45 -11.73
C VAL A 399 -6.76 -10.28 -11.42
N ASN A 400 -6.38 -9.48 -10.43
CA ASN A 400 -7.06 -8.23 -10.09
C ASN A 400 -6.37 -7.06 -10.79
N LEU A 401 -7.04 -6.47 -11.78
CA LEU A 401 -6.58 -5.31 -12.54
C LEU A 401 -7.22 -4.03 -11.99
N MET A 402 -6.43 -2.96 -11.91
CA MET A 402 -6.91 -1.60 -11.79
C MET A 402 -6.53 -0.84 -13.06
N LEU A 403 -7.53 -0.36 -13.82
CA LEU A 403 -7.33 0.40 -15.04
C LEU A 403 -7.76 1.86 -14.81
N ASN A 404 -6.80 2.77 -14.96
CA ASN A 404 -7.05 4.21 -14.95
C ASN A 404 -7.24 4.73 -16.38
N MET A 405 -8.45 5.20 -16.68
CA MET A 405 -8.85 5.64 -18.02
C MET A 405 -8.26 6.99 -18.43
N GLU A 406 -7.78 7.80 -17.49
CA GLU A 406 -7.15 9.09 -17.80
C GLU A 406 -5.67 8.90 -18.14
N THR A 407 -4.97 8.06 -17.39
CA THR A 407 -3.52 7.87 -17.56
C THR A 407 -3.16 6.67 -18.42
N ASP A 408 -4.15 5.90 -18.87
CA ASP A 408 -3.96 4.63 -19.58
C ASP A 408 -3.07 3.62 -18.84
N LYS A 409 -3.09 3.68 -17.50
CA LYS A 409 -2.29 2.80 -16.65
C LYS A 409 -3.10 1.61 -16.19
N MET A 410 -2.50 0.43 -16.31
CA MET A 410 -3.10 -0.82 -15.88
C MET A 410 -2.15 -1.53 -14.91
N ILE A 411 -2.61 -1.71 -13.68
CA ILE A 411 -1.82 -2.29 -12.59
C ILE A 411 -2.45 -3.62 -12.16
N VAL A 412 -1.62 -4.65 -11.99
CA VAL A 412 -2.02 -5.93 -11.39
C VAL A 412 -1.69 -5.92 -9.91
N GLY A 413 -2.67 -6.23 -9.06
CA GLY A 413 -2.43 -6.49 -7.64
C GLY A 413 -3.49 -5.91 -6.70
N GLY A 414 -3.06 -5.69 -5.47
CA GLY A 414 -3.90 -5.30 -4.33
C GLY A 414 -4.39 -3.86 -4.38
N GLN A 415 -3.98 -3.04 -5.36
CA GLN A 415 -4.33 -1.61 -5.46
C GLN A 415 -5.85 -1.42 -5.61
N ALA A 416 -6.50 -2.29 -6.39
CA ALA A 416 -7.96 -2.29 -6.56
C ALA A 416 -8.71 -2.50 -5.23
N ILE A 417 -8.12 -3.24 -4.29
CA ILE A 417 -8.66 -3.50 -2.95
C ILE A 417 -8.22 -2.40 -1.97
N LEU A 418 -7.00 -1.86 -2.15
CA LEU A 418 -6.43 -0.83 -1.30
C LEU A 418 -7.21 0.49 -1.40
N LEU A 419 -7.71 0.84 -2.59
CA LEU A 419 -8.49 2.05 -2.84
C LEU A 419 -9.76 2.14 -1.96
N PRO A 420 -10.73 1.20 -2.03
CA PRO A 420 -11.91 1.24 -1.17
C PRO A 420 -11.54 1.16 0.32
N GLN A 421 -10.51 0.40 0.70
CA GLN A 421 -10.04 0.32 2.08
C GLN A 421 -9.59 1.68 2.63
N ILE A 422 -8.78 2.42 1.85
CA ILE A 422 -8.30 3.74 2.25
C ILE A 422 -9.46 4.74 2.29
N ILE A 423 -10.32 4.76 1.28
CA ILE A 423 -11.46 5.69 1.23
C ILE A 423 -12.37 5.48 2.46
N GLN A 424 -12.71 4.23 2.78
CA GLN A 424 -13.50 3.89 3.98
C GLN A 424 -12.78 4.29 5.28
N LYS A 425 -11.46 4.07 5.35
CA LYS A 425 -10.66 4.45 6.50
C LYS A 425 -10.67 5.96 6.73
N LEU A 426 -10.48 6.75 5.68
CA LEU A 426 -10.48 8.22 5.73
C LEU A 426 -11.88 8.76 6.08
N PHE A 427 -12.93 8.19 5.49
CA PHE A 427 -14.31 8.61 5.72
C PHE A 427 -14.78 8.35 7.17
N HIS A 428 -14.30 7.28 7.79
CA HIS A 428 -14.68 6.93 9.16
C HIS A 428 -13.72 7.41 10.24
N ASN A 429 -12.53 7.88 9.86
CA ASN A 429 -11.51 8.37 10.77
C ASN A 429 -10.88 9.67 10.21
N PRO A 430 -11.64 10.78 10.23
CA PRO A 430 -11.20 12.05 9.65
C PRO A 430 -9.94 12.64 10.30
N GLU A 431 -9.64 12.39 11.58
CA GLU A 431 -8.44 12.93 12.20
C GLU A 431 -7.17 12.31 11.61
N MET A 432 -7.19 11.01 11.31
CA MET A 432 -6.10 10.30 10.64
C MET A 432 -5.90 10.71 9.16
N SER A 433 -6.85 11.43 8.55
CA SER A 433 -6.81 11.74 7.12
C SER A 433 -5.74 12.75 6.71
N ARG A 434 -5.36 13.65 7.62
CA ARG A 434 -4.45 14.79 7.34
C ARG A 434 -3.11 14.31 6.76
N GLY A 435 -2.46 13.38 7.45
CA GLY A 435 -1.17 12.86 7.01
C GLY A 435 -1.21 12.09 5.68
N PHE A 436 -2.38 11.57 5.29
CA PHE A 436 -2.57 10.92 3.99
C PHE A 436 -2.71 11.94 2.85
N PHE A 437 -3.49 12.99 3.05
CA PHE A 437 -3.67 14.05 2.05
C PHE A 437 -2.44 14.95 1.89
N ASP A 438 -1.51 14.94 2.86
CA ASP A 438 -0.19 15.57 2.73
C ASP A 438 0.80 14.81 1.81
N LEU A 439 0.39 13.68 1.22
CA LEU A 439 1.22 12.91 0.31
C LEU A 439 1.21 13.49 -1.11
N HIS A 440 2.23 13.15 -1.91
CA HIS A 440 2.37 13.69 -3.26
C HIS A 440 1.25 13.21 -4.18
N HIS A 441 0.46 14.12 -4.73
CA HIS A 441 -0.66 13.78 -5.62
C HIS A 441 -0.52 14.43 -7.02
N GLY A 442 0.71 14.79 -7.42
CA GLY A 442 0.97 15.44 -8.69
C GLY A 442 0.34 16.84 -8.77
N ASP A 443 -0.23 17.15 -9.93
CA ASP A 443 -0.93 18.41 -10.23
C ASP A 443 -2.45 18.33 -9.99
N TYR A 444 -2.95 17.21 -9.45
CA TYR A 444 -4.37 17.02 -9.18
C TYR A 444 -4.91 18.09 -8.24
N GLN A 445 -5.98 18.78 -8.65
CA GLN A 445 -6.61 19.85 -7.89
C GLN A 445 -7.72 19.28 -7.00
N SER A 446 -7.51 19.33 -5.68
CA SER A 446 -8.49 18.87 -4.69
C SER A 446 -9.51 19.95 -4.34
N VAL A 447 -10.67 19.52 -3.84
CA VAL A 447 -11.60 20.43 -3.16
C VAL A 447 -11.00 20.90 -1.83
N THR A 448 -11.39 22.09 -1.37
CA THR A 448 -10.94 22.67 -0.09
C THR A 448 -11.90 22.41 1.06
N VAL A 449 -13.13 21.98 0.76
CA VAL A 449 -14.16 21.68 1.76
C VAL A 449 -13.88 20.30 2.37
N THR A 450 -13.76 20.24 3.69
CA THR A 450 -13.41 19.02 4.42
C THR A 450 -14.62 18.24 4.94
N GLU A 451 -15.76 18.91 5.10
CA GLU A 451 -17.00 18.32 5.62
C GLU A 451 -18.21 18.92 4.91
N CYS A 452 -19.20 18.09 4.61
CA CYS A 452 -20.48 18.49 4.02
C CYS A 452 -21.59 17.57 4.55
N ASP A 453 -22.75 18.12 4.88
CA ASP A 453 -23.90 17.37 5.40
C ASP A 453 -23.57 16.45 6.62
N GLY A 454 -22.64 16.88 7.48
CA GLY A 454 -22.23 16.13 8.68
C GLY A 454 -21.31 14.93 8.39
N ALA A 455 -20.73 14.84 7.20
CA ALA A 455 -19.82 13.77 6.79
C ALA A 455 -18.53 14.33 6.16
N PRO A 456 -17.38 13.65 6.33
CA PRO A 456 -16.13 14.05 5.67
C PRO A 456 -16.27 14.00 4.14
N VAL A 457 -15.73 15.02 3.46
CA VAL A 457 -15.63 15.05 2.00
C VAL A 457 -14.36 14.31 1.59
N ILE A 458 -14.52 13.13 1.00
CA ILE A 458 -13.40 12.29 0.50
C ILE A 458 -13.47 12.23 -1.02
N ASP A 459 -12.49 12.86 -1.69
CA ASP A 459 -12.30 12.73 -3.13
C ASP A 459 -11.62 11.39 -3.45
N SER A 460 -12.39 10.48 -4.01
CA SER A 460 -11.96 9.13 -4.39
C SER A 460 -10.86 9.12 -5.47
N PHE A 461 -10.86 10.10 -6.36
CA PHE A 461 -9.85 10.20 -7.43
C PHE A 461 -8.55 10.83 -6.93
N LEU A 462 -8.63 11.78 -5.99
CA LEU A 462 -7.45 12.24 -5.26
C LEU A 462 -6.81 11.08 -4.49
N VAL A 463 -7.62 10.27 -3.80
CA VAL A 463 -7.11 9.09 -3.09
C VAL A 463 -6.44 8.10 -4.04
N GLU A 464 -7.05 7.82 -5.19
CA GLU A 464 -6.43 6.97 -6.23
C GLU A 464 -5.10 7.55 -6.71
N ARG A 465 -5.04 8.87 -6.97
CA ARG A 465 -3.81 9.54 -7.41
C ARG A 465 -2.70 9.42 -6.37
N ILE A 466 -3.04 9.62 -5.09
CA ILE A 466 -2.11 9.44 -3.97
C ILE A 466 -1.61 7.99 -3.93
N ILE A 467 -2.50 6.99 -4.04
CA ILE A 467 -2.09 5.57 -4.06
C ILE A 467 -1.15 5.29 -5.23
N THR A 468 -1.47 5.76 -6.43
CA THR A 468 -0.66 5.55 -7.64
C THR A 468 0.77 6.10 -7.50
N LEU A 469 0.93 7.24 -6.82
CA LEU A 469 2.23 7.89 -6.67
C LEU A 469 3.00 7.48 -5.41
N ASN A 470 2.31 7.01 -4.36
CA ASN A 470 2.92 6.80 -3.03
C ASN A 470 2.86 5.35 -2.52
N SER A 471 2.12 4.46 -3.20
CA SER A 471 2.06 3.05 -2.78
C SER A 471 3.34 2.28 -3.14
N PHE A 472 3.63 1.29 -2.30
CA PHE A 472 4.75 0.37 -2.48
C PHE A 472 4.20 -1.02 -2.72
N GLY A 473 4.65 -1.67 -3.79
CA GLY A 473 4.60 -3.12 -3.87
C GLY A 473 5.55 -3.71 -2.84
N SER A 474 5.12 -4.76 -2.15
CA SER A 474 5.92 -5.39 -1.10
C SER A 474 5.85 -6.91 -1.17
N PRO A 475 6.97 -7.62 -0.97
CA PRO A 475 6.92 -9.05 -0.70
C PRO A 475 6.32 -9.29 0.69
N ARG A 476 5.90 -10.53 0.96
CA ARG A 476 5.53 -10.94 2.32
C ARG A 476 6.63 -10.65 3.33
N THR A 477 7.88 -11.01 2.98
CA THR A 477 9.08 -10.58 3.70
C THR A 477 10.23 -10.35 2.71
N SER A 478 11.06 -9.34 2.95
CA SER A 478 12.29 -9.11 2.17
C SER A 478 13.29 -10.24 2.34
N ARG A 479 13.28 -10.97 3.46
CA ARG A 479 14.09 -12.17 3.67
C ARG A 479 13.75 -13.28 2.66
N ALA A 480 12.46 -13.57 2.48
CA ALA A 480 12.02 -14.58 1.52
C ALA A 480 12.36 -14.17 0.08
N SER A 481 12.12 -12.90 -0.28
CA SER A 481 12.51 -12.34 -1.59
C SER A 481 14.02 -12.43 -1.82
N PHE A 482 14.82 -12.07 -0.80
CA PHE A 482 16.28 -12.18 -0.86
C PHE A 482 16.73 -13.63 -1.05
N GLN A 483 16.15 -14.59 -0.33
CA GLN A 483 16.46 -16.01 -0.49
C GLN A 483 16.10 -16.54 -1.89
N LYS A 484 14.93 -16.18 -2.44
CA LYS A 484 14.54 -16.51 -3.82
C LYS A 484 15.54 -15.95 -4.85
N SER A 485 16.05 -14.72 -4.62
CA SER A 485 17.03 -14.10 -5.52
C SER A 485 18.38 -14.83 -5.56
N ILE A 486 18.77 -15.48 -4.45
CA ILE A 486 19.98 -16.31 -4.38
C ILE A 486 19.79 -17.59 -5.21
N THR A 487 18.64 -18.25 -5.07
CA THR A 487 18.41 -19.57 -5.67
C THR A 487 18.10 -19.52 -7.16
N HIS A 488 17.30 -18.56 -7.61
CA HIS A 488 16.78 -18.52 -8.99
C HIS A 488 17.56 -17.60 -9.94
N ARG A 489 18.57 -16.86 -9.46
CA ARG A 489 19.31 -15.83 -10.22
C ARG A 489 18.42 -14.79 -10.93
N THR A 490 17.16 -14.67 -10.51
CA THR A 490 16.19 -13.68 -10.96
C THR A 490 15.67 -12.93 -9.74
N GLN A 491 15.61 -11.60 -9.84
CA GLN A 491 15.09 -10.75 -8.78
C GLN A 491 13.68 -10.34 -9.18
N GLU A 492 12.67 -10.78 -8.42
CA GLU A 492 11.33 -10.22 -8.55
C GLU A 492 11.37 -8.79 -7.99
N THR A 493 11.18 -7.81 -8.87
CA THR A 493 11.26 -6.38 -8.55
C THR A 493 9.90 -5.72 -8.42
N THR A 494 8.82 -6.44 -8.76
CA THR A 494 7.43 -5.95 -8.66
C THR A 494 6.56 -6.94 -7.92
N PHE A 495 5.61 -6.43 -7.13
CA PHE A 495 4.76 -7.26 -6.27
C PHE A 495 3.27 -6.99 -6.50
N ARG A 496 2.46 -8.04 -6.30
CA ARG A 496 0.99 -7.94 -6.30
C ARG A 496 0.45 -7.40 -4.99
N THR A 497 1.09 -7.73 -3.87
CA THR A 497 0.79 -7.14 -2.56
C THR A 497 1.27 -5.69 -2.52
N CYS A 498 0.51 -4.77 -1.92
CA CYS A 498 0.91 -3.37 -1.81
C CYS A 498 0.37 -2.66 -0.56
N GLY A 499 0.93 -1.49 -0.24
CA GLY A 499 0.47 -0.64 0.85
C GLY A 499 0.96 0.81 0.75
N VAL A 500 0.53 1.65 1.68
CA VAL A 500 0.96 3.05 1.82
C VAL A 500 1.56 3.25 3.21
N TRP A 501 2.73 3.90 3.28
CA TRP A 501 3.47 4.23 4.50
C TRP A 501 3.73 5.74 4.48
N LEU A 502 3.05 6.50 5.33
CA LEU A 502 2.93 7.96 5.20
C LEU A 502 4.28 8.67 5.27
N LEU A 503 5.14 8.28 6.21
CA LEU A 503 6.44 8.92 6.37
C LEU A 503 7.35 8.48 5.21
N ALA A 504 7.51 7.17 4.99
CA ALA A 504 8.39 6.65 3.95
C ALA A 504 8.02 7.12 2.53
N SER A 505 6.74 7.36 2.23
CA SER A 505 6.30 7.93 0.94
C SER A 505 6.87 9.33 0.66
N LYS A 506 7.38 10.06 1.68
CA LYS A 506 8.03 11.37 1.51
C LYS A 506 9.50 11.27 1.12
N MET A 507 10.09 10.08 1.03
CA MET A 507 11.48 9.91 0.59
C MET A 507 11.61 10.06 -0.92
N ASN A 508 12.63 10.80 -1.35
CA ASN A 508 12.88 11.05 -2.77
C ASN A 508 13.69 9.95 -3.45
N HIS A 509 13.61 9.92 -4.78
CA HIS A 509 14.37 8.99 -5.59
C HIS A 509 15.83 9.42 -5.79
N SER A 510 16.73 8.44 -5.74
CA SER A 510 18.03 8.47 -6.43
C SER A 510 18.35 7.05 -6.90
N CYS A 511 18.89 6.88 -8.12
CA CYS A 511 19.37 5.57 -8.56
C CYS A 511 20.58 5.09 -7.74
N VAL A 512 21.34 6.02 -7.16
CA VAL A 512 22.51 5.75 -6.30
C VAL A 512 22.17 6.03 -4.84
N SER A 513 21.10 5.40 -4.36
CA SER A 513 20.49 5.73 -3.07
C SER A 513 21.41 5.57 -1.86
N ASN A 514 21.09 6.31 -0.79
CA ASN A 514 21.77 6.23 0.50
C ASN A 514 20.98 5.50 1.59
N CYS A 515 19.77 5.03 1.24
CA CYS A 515 18.94 4.17 2.07
C CYS A 515 18.44 2.96 1.28
N ARG A 516 18.04 1.92 2.01
CA ARG A 516 17.36 0.75 1.47
C ARG A 516 16.15 0.41 2.32
N ARG A 517 15.03 0.12 1.66
CA ARG A 517 13.79 -0.36 2.26
C ARG A 517 13.73 -1.89 2.25
N SER A 518 13.07 -2.44 3.25
CA SER A 518 12.76 -3.86 3.38
C SER A 518 11.42 -4.04 4.11
N PHE A 519 10.84 -5.23 4.05
CA PHE A 519 9.49 -5.50 4.55
C PHE A 519 9.46 -6.76 5.43
N ILE A 520 8.64 -6.70 6.48
CA ILE A 520 8.13 -7.87 7.20
C ILE A 520 6.64 -7.63 7.40
N GLY A 521 5.80 -8.33 6.62
CA GLY A 521 4.36 -8.05 6.61
C GLY A 521 4.06 -6.60 6.23
N ASP A 522 3.18 -5.96 6.99
CA ASP A 522 2.80 -4.55 6.81
C ASP A 522 3.78 -3.54 7.46
N MET A 523 4.96 -3.99 7.90
CA MET A 523 6.04 -3.11 8.39
C MET A 523 7.06 -2.86 7.29
N GLN A 524 7.39 -1.59 7.06
CA GLN A 524 8.51 -1.16 6.23
C GLN A 524 9.67 -0.72 7.11
N ILE A 525 10.85 -1.29 6.87
CA ILE A 525 12.07 -1.02 7.61
C ILE A 525 13.05 -0.35 6.65
N ILE A 526 13.60 0.80 7.03
CA ILE A 526 14.56 1.56 6.23
C ILE A 526 15.85 1.73 7.01
N ARG A 527 16.96 1.34 6.36
CA ARG A 527 18.32 1.48 6.91
C ARG A 527 19.20 2.32 6.01
N ALA A 528 20.14 3.03 6.64
CA ALA A 528 21.22 3.72 5.93
C ALA A 528 22.07 2.68 5.18
N THR A 529 22.47 2.98 3.94
CA THR A 529 23.40 2.13 3.18
C THR A 529 24.81 2.68 3.15
N LYS A 530 25.00 3.88 3.70
CA LYS A 530 26.27 4.60 3.79
C LYS A 530 26.35 5.30 5.13
N ASP A 531 27.55 5.74 5.50
CA ASP A 531 27.70 6.71 6.60
C ASP A 531 27.20 8.08 6.10
N LEU A 532 26.31 8.72 6.85
CA LEU A 532 25.65 9.96 6.45
C LEU A 532 25.84 11.03 7.53
N PRO A 533 26.31 12.23 7.16
CA PRO A 533 26.29 13.39 8.04
C PRO A 533 24.87 13.78 8.48
N ALA A 534 24.76 14.58 9.53
CA ALA A 534 23.51 15.25 9.89
C ALA A 534 23.04 16.18 8.76
N GLY A 535 21.72 16.31 8.58
CA GLY A 535 21.12 17.13 7.53
C GLY A 535 21.22 16.54 6.12
N THR A 536 21.59 15.26 5.99
CA THR A 536 21.63 14.59 4.68
C THR A 536 20.23 14.19 4.26
N GLU A 537 19.83 14.53 3.04
CA GLU A 537 18.57 14.03 2.48
C GLU A 537 18.66 12.51 2.25
N LEU A 538 17.65 11.80 2.73
CA LEU A 538 17.51 10.38 2.55
C LEU A 538 16.77 10.07 1.26
N THR A 539 17.33 9.15 0.48
CA THR A 539 16.77 8.69 -0.79
C THR A 539 16.76 7.18 -0.87
N PHE A 540 15.80 6.61 -1.57
CA PHE A 540 15.80 5.21 -2.00
C PHE A 540 15.40 5.08 -3.48
N VAL A 541 15.51 3.88 -4.04
CA VAL A 541 15.16 3.65 -5.44
C VAL A 541 13.64 3.49 -5.61
N TYR A 542 12.94 4.22 -6.49
CA TYR A 542 11.51 4.02 -6.78
C TYR A 542 11.28 2.81 -7.68
N ARG A 543 12.33 2.48 -8.45
CA ARG A 543 12.51 1.29 -9.26
C ARG A 543 13.98 0.88 -9.20
N SER A 544 14.28 -0.40 -9.24
CA SER A 544 15.67 -0.89 -9.28
C SER A 544 16.38 -0.41 -10.56
N PRO A 545 17.61 0.11 -10.49
CA PRO A 545 18.43 0.36 -11.69
C PRO A 545 18.83 -0.96 -12.34
N GLU A 546 18.61 -1.08 -13.65
CA GLU A 546 19.00 -2.28 -14.41
C GLU A 546 20.30 -2.02 -15.22
N PRO A 547 21.12 -3.06 -15.44
CA PRO A 547 22.26 -2.96 -16.35
C PRO A 547 21.80 -2.64 -17.78
N LEU A 548 22.62 -1.90 -18.52
CA LEU A 548 22.46 -1.58 -19.94
C LEU A 548 21.23 -0.71 -20.29
N GLU A 549 20.65 -0.01 -19.32
CA GLU A 549 19.63 1.00 -19.56
C GLU A 549 20.23 2.30 -20.10
N SER A 550 19.54 2.93 -21.05
CA SER A 550 19.84 4.29 -21.50
C SER A 550 19.35 5.33 -20.49
N TYR A 551 19.77 6.59 -20.66
CA TYR A 551 19.22 7.70 -19.88
C TYR A 551 17.71 7.85 -20.13
N GLN A 552 17.27 7.72 -21.38
CA GLN A 552 15.88 7.88 -21.79
C GLN A 552 14.97 6.82 -21.15
N ASP A 553 15.41 5.55 -21.09
CA ASP A 553 14.65 4.47 -20.46
C ASP A 553 14.34 4.79 -18.99
N VAL A 554 15.35 5.28 -18.27
CA VAL A 554 15.26 5.63 -16.85
C VAL A 554 14.30 6.80 -16.67
N GLN A 555 14.48 7.91 -17.40
CA GLN A 555 13.61 9.08 -17.26
C GLN A 555 12.17 8.78 -17.68
N LYS A 556 11.94 7.99 -18.73
CA LYS A 556 10.60 7.53 -19.13
C LYS A 556 9.93 6.78 -17.97
N SER A 557 10.64 5.85 -17.32
CA SER A 557 10.11 5.07 -16.21
C SER A 557 9.81 5.87 -14.94
N LEU A 558 10.46 7.03 -14.75
CA LEU A 558 10.26 7.92 -13.60
C LEU A 558 9.29 9.09 -13.88
N SER A 559 8.89 9.27 -15.14
CA SER A 559 8.09 10.43 -15.59
C SER A 559 6.78 10.61 -14.82
N GLY A 560 6.18 9.53 -14.33
CA GLY A 560 4.94 9.57 -13.54
C GLY A 560 5.03 10.34 -12.22
N TRP A 561 6.23 10.58 -11.70
CA TRP A 561 6.45 11.38 -10.48
C TRP A 561 6.83 12.84 -10.76
N HIS A 562 6.81 13.26 -12.02
CA HIS A 562 7.04 14.65 -12.44
C HIS A 562 8.38 15.25 -11.97
N PHE A 563 9.45 14.45 -11.92
CA PHE A 563 10.82 14.91 -11.66
C PHE A 563 11.81 14.29 -12.65
N VAL A 564 13.02 14.85 -12.71
CA VAL A 564 14.14 14.32 -13.51
C VAL A 564 15.24 13.83 -12.58
N CYS A 565 15.69 12.59 -12.73
CA CYS A 565 16.78 12.07 -11.91
C CYS A 565 18.14 12.52 -12.45
N GLY A 566 18.84 13.34 -11.66
CA GLY A 566 20.18 13.86 -11.96
C GLY A 566 21.31 13.22 -11.14
N CYS A 567 21.14 12.00 -10.64
CA CYS A 567 22.21 11.31 -9.89
C CYS A 567 23.39 10.92 -10.80
N GLU A 568 24.52 10.55 -10.20
CA GLU A 568 25.78 10.25 -10.88
C GLU A 568 25.63 9.13 -11.92
N LEU A 569 24.81 8.11 -11.63
CA LEU A 569 24.51 7.05 -12.60
C LEU A 569 23.70 7.55 -13.80
N CYS A 570 22.75 8.47 -13.58
CA CYS A 570 21.99 9.07 -14.68
C CYS A 570 22.87 10.00 -15.53
N LEU A 571 23.79 10.74 -14.91
CA LEU A 571 24.75 11.58 -15.62
C LEU A 571 25.71 10.76 -16.47
N GLU A 572 26.22 9.63 -15.95
CA GLU A 572 27.05 8.69 -16.73
C GLU A 572 26.29 8.10 -17.92
N ARG A 573 25.04 7.66 -17.71
CA ARG A 573 24.18 7.17 -18.79
C ARG A 573 23.92 8.25 -19.84
N LYS A 574 23.72 9.51 -19.42
CA LYS A 574 23.51 10.64 -20.34
C LYS A 574 24.75 10.96 -21.17
N ALA A 575 25.94 10.79 -20.60
CA ALA A 575 27.21 10.97 -21.30
C ALA A 575 27.60 9.77 -22.19
N THR A 576 26.92 8.62 -22.06
CA THR A 576 27.23 7.38 -22.80
C THR A 576 26.53 7.38 -24.17
N PRO A 577 27.27 7.36 -25.29
CA PRO A 577 26.67 7.23 -26.62
C PRO A 577 26.06 5.84 -26.85
N ASP A 578 25.01 5.74 -27.67
CA ASP A 578 24.33 4.48 -27.99
C ASP A 578 25.30 3.40 -28.51
N ALA A 579 26.26 3.78 -29.36
CA ALA A 579 27.28 2.85 -29.86
C ALA A 579 28.15 2.24 -28.74
N THR A 580 28.45 3.03 -27.70
CA THR A 580 29.20 2.55 -26.53
C THR A 580 28.33 1.62 -25.69
N LEU A 581 27.05 1.93 -25.52
CA LEU A 581 26.10 1.09 -24.80
C LEU A 581 25.91 -0.27 -25.49
N GLU A 582 25.82 -0.30 -26.83
CA GLU A 582 25.76 -1.55 -27.59
C GLU A 582 27.06 -2.35 -27.51
N LYS A 583 28.21 -1.68 -27.46
CA LYS A 583 29.49 -2.35 -27.17
C LYS A 583 29.48 -2.99 -25.77
N ARG A 584 28.96 -2.29 -24.74
CA ARG A 584 28.78 -2.87 -23.39
C ARG A 584 27.87 -4.09 -23.43
N ARG A 585 26.76 -4.03 -24.19
CA ARG A 585 25.80 -5.14 -24.35
C ARG A 585 26.49 -6.39 -24.92
N ALA A 586 27.25 -6.24 -26.00
CA ALA A 586 27.97 -7.35 -26.62
C ALA A 586 29.03 -7.98 -25.69
N ILE A 587 29.81 -7.16 -24.97
CA ILE A 587 30.81 -7.67 -24.01
C ILE A 587 30.13 -8.37 -22.82
N THR A 588 29.08 -7.77 -22.27
CA THR A 588 28.28 -8.32 -21.16
C THR A 588 27.69 -9.68 -21.53
N GLU A 589 27.15 -9.83 -22.74
CA GLU A 589 26.61 -11.11 -23.21
C GLU A 589 27.70 -12.20 -23.29
N ASN A 590 28.87 -11.85 -23.83
CA ASN A 590 30.01 -12.76 -23.88
C ASN A 590 30.50 -13.15 -22.48
N LEU A 591 30.56 -12.20 -21.54
CA LEU A 591 30.89 -12.46 -20.15
C LEU A 591 29.87 -13.39 -19.47
N LYS A 592 28.56 -13.16 -19.66
CA LYS A 592 27.50 -14.04 -19.15
C LYS A 592 27.68 -15.48 -19.65
N ARG A 593 27.91 -15.68 -20.95
CA ARG A 593 28.13 -17.01 -21.54
C ARG A 593 29.38 -17.69 -20.98
N LEU A 594 30.47 -16.93 -20.79
CA LEU A 594 31.72 -17.48 -20.23
C LEU A 594 31.59 -17.84 -18.74
N LEU A 595 30.91 -17.01 -17.96
CA LEU A 595 30.75 -17.19 -16.51
C LEU A 595 29.67 -18.22 -16.15
N ASN A 596 28.78 -18.60 -17.07
CA ASN A 596 27.80 -19.67 -16.84
C ASN A 596 28.43 -21.08 -16.75
N ASN A 597 29.64 -21.29 -17.25
CA ASN A 597 30.37 -22.54 -17.12
C ASN A 597 31.88 -22.25 -17.09
N VAL A 598 32.43 -22.09 -15.89
CA VAL A 598 33.80 -21.61 -15.71
C VAL A 598 34.76 -22.77 -15.56
N ALA A 599 35.48 -23.07 -16.65
CA ALA A 599 36.74 -23.81 -16.60
C ALA A 599 37.91 -22.84 -16.37
N PHE A 600 39.01 -23.30 -15.79
CA PHE A 600 40.20 -22.47 -15.53
C PHE A 600 40.71 -21.73 -16.79
N SER A 601 40.65 -22.39 -17.96
CA SER A 601 41.03 -21.79 -19.26
C SER A 601 40.21 -20.57 -19.66
N ARG A 602 39.02 -20.37 -19.09
CA ARG A 602 38.11 -19.25 -19.41
C ARG A 602 38.36 -18.01 -18.53
N VAL A 603 39.08 -18.15 -17.41
CA VAL A 603 39.38 -17.05 -16.47
C VAL A 603 40.20 -15.94 -17.16
N ALA A 604 41.23 -16.31 -17.93
CA ALA A 604 42.06 -15.35 -18.64
C ALA A 604 41.24 -14.52 -19.64
N ARG A 605 40.38 -15.18 -20.42
CA ARG A 605 39.47 -14.52 -21.38
C ARG A 605 38.46 -13.61 -20.67
N ALA A 606 37.90 -14.04 -19.54
CA ALA A 606 36.99 -13.21 -18.76
C ALA A 606 37.67 -11.92 -18.26
N ARG A 607 38.94 -12.00 -17.82
CA ARG A 607 39.72 -10.82 -17.42
C ARG A 607 39.97 -9.84 -18.57
N VAL A 608 40.24 -10.34 -19.77
CA VAL A 608 40.39 -9.50 -20.97
C VAL A 608 39.09 -8.76 -21.27
N LEU A 609 37.96 -9.47 -21.34
CA LEU A 609 36.65 -8.85 -21.58
C LEU A 609 36.25 -7.86 -20.49
N LEU A 610 36.56 -8.13 -19.22
CA LEU A 610 36.36 -7.18 -18.12
C LEU A 610 37.19 -5.90 -18.29
N SER A 611 38.42 -6.02 -18.78
CA SER A 611 39.26 -4.87 -19.11
C SER A 611 38.71 -4.08 -20.30
N GLU A 612 38.22 -4.75 -21.34
CA GLU A 612 37.57 -4.11 -22.49
C GLU A 612 36.29 -3.40 -22.07
N LEU A 613 35.50 -4.00 -21.18
CA LEU A 613 34.29 -3.39 -20.61
C LEU A 613 34.65 -2.15 -19.80
N ASP A 614 35.71 -2.20 -18.99
CA ASP A 614 36.15 -1.05 -18.18
C ASP A 614 36.55 0.16 -19.04
N GLN A 615 37.16 -0.10 -20.20
CA GLN A 615 37.53 0.94 -21.16
C GLN A 615 36.32 1.63 -21.82
N THR A 616 35.10 1.09 -21.68
CA THR A 616 33.88 1.73 -22.21
C THR A 616 33.31 2.82 -21.30
N TYR A 617 33.81 2.97 -20.07
CA TYR A 617 33.31 3.97 -19.14
C TYR A 617 34.05 5.30 -19.29
N VAL A 618 33.26 6.35 -19.51
CA VAL A 618 33.76 7.73 -19.55
C VAL A 618 34.00 8.17 -18.10
N ARG A 619 35.24 8.53 -17.76
CA ARG A 619 35.63 8.85 -16.37
C ARG A 619 35.33 10.31 -15.97
N GLU A 620 34.35 10.93 -16.61
CA GLU A 620 33.88 12.29 -16.27
C GLU A 620 33.12 12.34 -14.95
N GLU A 621 32.37 11.27 -14.64
CA GLU A 621 31.71 11.06 -13.35
C GLU A 621 32.47 9.98 -12.56
N PRO A 622 33.60 10.29 -11.89
CA PRO A 622 34.48 9.30 -11.30
C PRO A 622 33.84 8.50 -10.15
N ASN A 623 32.74 8.99 -9.58
CA ASN A 623 31.99 8.31 -8.52
C ASN A 623 30.77 7.54 -9.05
N ALA A 624 30.47 7.58 -10.36
CA ALA A 624 29.33 6.85 -10.91
C ALA A 624 29.52 5.34 -10.77
N PRO A 625 28.50 4.61 -10.27
CA PRO A 625 28.59 3.16 -10.18
C PRO A 625 28.54 2.54 -11.59
N ARG A 626 29.37 1.52 -11.80
CA ARG A 626 29.53 0.77 -13.05
C ARG A 626 28.92 -0.62 -12.85
N LEU A 627 27.60 -0.70 -13.04
CA LEU A 627 26.79 -1.86 -12.65
C LEU A 627 27.22 -3.15 -13.35
N GLU A 628 27.47 -3.09 -14.66
CA GLU A 628 27.87 -4.23 -15.47
C GLU A 628 29.23 -4.78 -15.02
N LEU A 629 30.20 -3.89 -14.76
CA LEU A 629 31.51 -4.28 -14.24
C LEU A 629 31.39 -4.94 -12.87
N SER A 630 30.65 -4.31 -11.96
CA SER A 630 30.44 -4.84 -10.60
C SER A 630 29.92 -6.27 -10.63
N GLN A 631 28.84 -6.49 -11.38
CA GLN A 631 28.20 -7.79 -11.50
C GLN A 631 29.18 -8.87 -11.99
N HIS A 632 29.95 -8.58 -13.03
CA HIS A 632 30.88 -9.55 -13.63
C HIS A 632 32.16 -9.77 -12.82
N TYR A 633 32.69 -8.73 -12.18
CA TYR A 633 33.83 -8.86 -11.27
C TYR A 633 33.48 -9.71 -10.05
N ILE A 634 32.33 -9.46 -9.42
CA ILE A 634 31.87 -10.27 -8.27
C ILE A 634 31.62 -11.71 -8.70
N ALA A 635 30.94 -11.94 -9.83
CA ALA A 635 30.69 -13.29 -10.35
C ALA A 635 31.99 -14.06 -10.62
N LEU A 636 32.98 -13.44 -11.27
CA LEU A 636 34.29 -14.05 -11.47
C LEU A 636 35.01 -14.33 -10.14
N GLY A 637 34.90 -13.41 -9.17
CA GLY A 637 35.40 -13.59 -7.82
C GLY A 637 34.82 -14.84 -7.14
N CYS A 638 33.50 -15.05 -7.23
CA CYS A 638 32.83 -16.24 -6.69
C CYS A 638 33.43 -17.54 -7.24
N HIS A 639 33.58 -17.63 -8.57
CA HIS A 639 34.17 -18.82 -9.20
C HIS A 639 35.63 -19.04 -8.79
N LEU A 640 36.39 -17.97 -8.59
CA LEU A 640 37.78 -18.09 -8.13
C LEU A 640 37.87 -18.61 -6.68
N VAL A 641 36.89 -18.29 -5.82
CA VAL A 641 36.78 -18.92 -4.49
C VAL A 641 36.54 -20.42 -4.63
N GLU A 642 35.60 -20.85 -5.48
CA GLU A 642 35.31 -22.27 -5.74
C GLU A 642 36.53 -23.03 -6.29
N MET A 643 37.33 -22.37 -7.14
CA MET A 643 38.59 -22.89 -7.67
C MET A 643 39.77 -22.82 -6.68
N LYS A 644 39.53 -22.39 -5.43
CA LYS A 644 40.56 -22.18 -4.39
C LYS A 644 41.66 -21.18 -4.80
N GLN A 645 41.37 -20.29 -5.75
CA GLN A 645 42.25 -19.19 -6.17
C GLN A 645 41.94 -17.93 -5.36
N THR A 646 42.03 -18.05 -4.04
CA THR A 646 41.51 -17.08 -3.08
C THR A 646 42.10 -15.69 -3.24
N ARG A 647 43.42 -15.55 -3.50
CA ARG A 647 44.03 -14.21 -3.69
C ARG A 647 43.48 -13.50 -4.93
N ALA A 648 43.32 -14.26 -6.02
CA ALA A 648 42.72 -13.74 -7.25
C ALA A 648 41.23 -13.43 -7.06
N ALA A 649 40.54 -14.21 -6.22
CA ALA A 649 39.14 -13.98 -5.87
C ALA A 649 38.96 -12.66 -5.12
N VAL A 650 39.75 -12.40 -4.06
CA VAL A 650 39.73 -11.14 -3.30
C VAL A 650 39.90 -9.95 -4.24
N ALA A 651 40.89 -10.00 -5.14
CA ALA A 651 41.13 -8.93 -6.11
C ALA A 651 39.92 -8.67 -7.03
N MET A 652 39.21 -9.70 -7.48
CA MET A 652 38.02 -9.52 -8.33
C MET A 652 36.82 -9.01 -7.54
N VAL A 653 36.56 -9.54 -6.35
CA VAL A 653 35.46 -9.05 -5.51
C VAL A 653 35.67 -7.58 -5.13
N VAL A 654 36.90 -7.19 -4.78
CA VAL A 654 37.26 -5.80 -4.47
C VAL A 654 37.04 -4.89 -5.68
N LYS A 655 37.50 -5.26 -6.88
CA LYS A 655 37.22 -4.49 -8.10
C LYS A 655 35.71 -4.33 -8.37
N GLY A 656 34.93 -5.35 -8.04
CA GLY A 656 33.47 -5.27 -8.14
C GLY A 656 32.85 -4.27 -7.16
N LEU A 657 33.33 -4.26 -5.91
CA LEU A 657 32.92 -3.26 -4.91
C LEU A 657 33.36 -1.84 -5.31
N GLU A 658 34.60 -1.66 -5.78
CA GLU A 658 35.09 -0.38 -6.30
C GLU A 658 34.28 0.11 -7.51
N ALA A 659 33.82 -0.81 -8.37
CA ALA A 659 32.91 -0.48 -9.46
C ALA A 659 31.55 0.04 -8.95
N LEU A 660 31.12 -0.31 -7.74
CA LEU A 660 29.94 0.28 -7.09
C LEU A 660 30.26 1.59 -6.31
N GLY A 661 31.48 2.10 -6.40
CA GLY A 661 31.90 3.36 -5.75
C GLY A 661 32.43 3.20 -4.33
N PHE A 662 32.65 1.96 -3.85
CA PHE A 662 33.29 1.71 -2.57
C PHE A 662 34.76 2.16 -2.59
N ILE A 663 35.23 2.68 -1.45
CA ILE A 663 36.67 2.78 -1.17
C ILE A 663 36.97 1.73 -0.11
N ILE A 664 37.69 0.68 -0.50
CA ILE A 664 37.96 -0.48 0.35
C ILE A 664 39.45 -0.81 0.35
N ILE A 665 39.99 -1.06 1.54
CA ILE A 665 41.32 -1.61 1.73
C ILE A 665 41.13 -3.11 1.96
N ALA A 666 41.76 -3.94 1.14
CA ALA A 666 41.68 -5.39 1.23
C ALA A 666 43.04 -6.00 0.90
N CYS A 667 43.94 -5.97 1.86
CA CYS A 667 45.32 -6.44 1.73
C CYS A 667 45.46 -7.83 2.37
N PRO A 668 45.47 -8.93 1.60
CA PRO A 668 45.86 -10.24 2.12
C PRO A 668 47.38 -10.28 2.41
N PRO A 669 47.86 -11.22 3.24
CA PRO A 669 49.27 -11.32 3.61
C PRO A 669 50.19 -11.44 2.40
N GLY A 670 51.34 -10.76 2.44
CA GLY A 670 52.38 -10.81 1.40
C GLY A 670 52.15 -9.89 0.19
N TRP A 671 51.36 -8.82 0.35
CA TRP A 671 51.07 -7.82 -0.70
C TRP A 671 51.62 -6.46 -0.28
N GLU A 672 52.92 -6.21 -0.48
CA GLU A 672 53.71 -4.97 -0.21
C GLU A 672 53.61 -4.32 1.21
N SER A 673 52.60 -4.67 2.02
CA SER A 673 52.31 -4.28 3.39
C SER A 673 52.62 -5.44 4.34
N THR A 674 53.20 -5.13 5.49
CA THR A 674 53.53 -6.09 6.56
C THR A 674 52.32 -6.53 7.40
N GLN A 675 51.14 -5.90 7.23
CA GLN A 675 49.94 -6.25 8.00
C GLN A 675 48.71 -6.47 7.11
N SER A 676 48.06 -7.64 7.26
CA SER A 676 46.78 -7.96 6.63
C SER A 676 45.71 -6.96 7.08
N LYS A 677 44.90 -6.43 6.16
CA LYS A 677 43.89 -5.42 6.49
C LYS A 677 42.66 -5.51 5.59
N LEU A 678 41.47 -5.48 6.20
CA LEU A 678 40.19 -5.31 5.53
C LEU A 678 39.46 -4.11 6.15
N GLU A 679 39.13 -3.10 5.37
CA GLU A 679 38.45 -1.89 5.86
C GLU A 679 37.66 -1.20 4.73
N VAL A 680 36.36 -0.99 4.93
CA VAL A 680 35.55 -0.10 4.10
C VAL A 680 35.75 1.33 4.58
N LYS A 681 36.45 2.14 3.80
CA LYS A 681 36.67 3.58 4.07
C LYS A 681 35.49 4.43 3.62
N ARG A 682 34.79 4.00 2.56
CA ARG A 682 33.59 4.65 2.03
C ARG A 682 32.67 3.60 1.44
N TRP A 683 31.41 3.64 1.85
CA TRP A 683 30.35 2.82 1.28
C TRP A 683 29.96 3.30 -0.12
N GLY A 684 29.82 2.36 -1.05
CA GLY A 684 29.31 2.62 -2.40
C GLY A 684 27.79 2.39 -2.49
N MET A 685 27.31 2.12 -3.70
CA MET A 685 25.92 1.78 -3.97
C MET A 685 25.56 0.40 -3.37
N SER A 686 24.46 0.34 -2.61
CA SER A 686 23.93 -0.93 -2.11
C SER A 686 23.15 -1.65 -3.20
N THR A 687 23.45 -2.94 -3.38
CA THR A 687 22.80 -3.83 -4.35
C THR A 687 22.35 -5.12 -3.67
N GLY A 688 21.53 -5.94 -4.35
CA GLY A 688 21.18 -7.27 -3.86
C GLY A 688 22.40 -8.19 -3.64
N HIS A 689 23.50 -7.94 -4.36
CA HIS A 689 24.70 -8.78 -4.32
C HIS A 689 25.70 -8.39 -3.23
N LEU A 690 25.50 -7.27 -2.53
CA LEU A 690 26.47 -6.78 -1.55
C LEU A 690 26.75 -7.77 -0.39
N PRO A 691 25.73 -8.41 0.24
CA PRO A 691 25.99 -9.45 1.22
C PRO A 691 26.81 -10.60 0.64
N TRP A 692 26.52 -11.00 -0.60
CA TRP A 692 27.24 -12.09 -1.25
C TRP A 692 28.72 -11.75 -1.51
N ALA A 693 29.02 -10.51 -1.89
CA ALA A 693 30.41 -10.06 -2.06
C ALA A 693 31.21 -10.19 -0.75
N PHE A 694 30.66 -9.73 0.37
CA PHE A 694 31.31 -9.87 1.68
C PHE A 694 31.38 -11.33 2.16
N PHE A 695 30.40 -12.16 1.82
CA PHE A 695 30.46 -13.60 2.07
C PHE A 695 31.60 -14.27 1.28
N GLN A 696 31.82 -13.90 0.02
CA GLN A 696 32.96 -14.41 -0.75
C GLN A 696 34.31 -13.94 -0.19
N LEU A 697 34.39 -12.70 0.30
CA LEU A 697 35.59 -12.23 1.01
C LEU A 697 35.83 -13.04 2.27
N TYR A 698 34.79 -13.32 3.06
CA TYR A 698 34.89 -14.20 4.23
C TYR A 698 35.47 -15.56 3.85
N ARG A 699 34.88 -16.26 2.87
CA ARG A 699 35.37 -17.56 2.39
C ARG A 699 36.81 -17.53 1.87
N ALA A 700 37.19 -16.46 1.17
CA ALA A 700 38.56 -16.32 0.70
C ALA A 700 39.56 -16.13 1.85
N TYR A 701 39.18 -15.37 2.88
CA TYR A 701 40.02 -15.11 4.05
C TYR A 701 40.14 -16.29 5.00
N GLU A 702 39.18 -17.22 5.04
CA GLU A 702 39.33 -18.47 5.81
C GLU A 702 40.63 -19.23 5.46
N HIS A 703 41.09 -19.11 4.22
CA HIS A 703 42.33 -19.72 3.76
C HIS A 703 43.51 -18.74 3.69
N LEU A 704 43.28 -17.47 3.42
CA LEU A 704 44.36 -16.48 3.21
C LEU A 704 44.81 -15.78 4.49
N ALA A 705 43.87 -15.37 5.33
CA ALA A 705 44.10 -14.49 6.47
C ALA A 705 42.95 -14.67 7.49
N PRO A 706 42.95 -15.78 8.25
CA PRO A 706 41.85 -16.09 9.18
C PRO A 706 41.57 -14.96 10.18
N GLU A 707 42.58 -14.15 10.51
CA GLU A 707 42.44 -12.96 11.36
C GLU A 707 41.48 -11.89 10.79
N LEU A 708 41.25 -11.86 9.47
CA LEU A 708 40.32 -10.94 8.81
C LEU A 708 38.89 -11.48 8.72
N CYS A 709 38.64 -12.76 9.04
CA CYS A 709 37.31 -13.36 8.95
C CYS A 709 36.29 -12.67 9.83
N GLN A 710 36.66 -12.22 11.04
CA GLN A 710 35.75 -11.48 11.91
C GLN A 710 35.32 -10.15 11.30
N VAL A 711 36.22 -9.47 10.60
CA VAL A 711 35.93 -8.19 9.93
C VAL A 711 35.06 -8.42 8.69
N ALA A 712 35.36 -9.42 7.87
CA ALA A 712 34.54 -9.80 6.71
C ALA A 712 33.12 -10.21 7.16
N ARG A 713 33.03 -10.97 8.26
CA ARG A 713 31.79 -11.36 8.91
C ARG A 713 30.97 -10.15 9.36
N HIS A 714 31.60 -9.14 9.95
CA HIS A 714 30.93 -7.91 10.34
C HIS A 714 30.31 -7.19 9.12
N TYR A 715 31.06 -7.02 8.03
CA TYR A 715 30.53 -6.39 6.81
C TYR A 715 29.44 -7.21 6.12
N LEU A 716 29.52 -8.54 6.17
CA LEU A 716 28.45 -9.43 5.72
C LEU A 716 27.16 -9.19 6.50
N LEU A 717 27.22 -9.21 7.84
CA LEU A 717 26.04 -8.96 8.67
C LEU A 717 25.46 -7.57 8.41
N LEU A 718 26.33 -6.57 8.26
CA LEU A 718 25.91 -5.18 8.05
C LEU A 718 25.20 -5.01 6.70
N SER A 719 25.79 -5.52 5.62
CA SER A 719 25.17 -5.50 4.30
C SER A 719 23.90 -6.36 4.22
N TYR A 720 23.85 -7.50 4.93
CA TYR A 720 22.64 -8.30 5.07
C TYR A 720 21.52 -7.50 5.72
N SER A 721 21.82 -6.79 6.81
CA SER A 721 20.85 -5.94 7.51
C SER A 721 20.29 -4.84 6.61
N MET A 722 21.12 -4.23 5.76
CA MET A 722 20.66 -3.26 4.76
C MET A 722 19.71 -3.89 3.75
N ALA A 723 19.94 -5.16 3.38
CA ALA A 723 19.17 -5.86 2.35
C ALA A 723 17.83 -6.40 2.86
N VAL A 724 17.79 -6.89 4.09
CA VAL A 724 16.65 -7.62 4.67
C VAL A 724 15.94 -6.83 5.77
N GLY A 725 16.60 -5.83 6.37
CA GLY A 725 16.06 -4.99 7.44
C GLY A 725 16.54 -5.36 8.84
N GLU A 726 17.19 -6.51 9.01
CA GLU A 726 17.65 -7.03 10.30
C GLU A 726 18.82 -8.01 10.15
N MET A 727 19.50 -8.33 11.25
CA MET A 727 20.69 -9.20 11.26
C MET A 727 20.44 -10.61 11.81
N ASP A 728 19.37 -10.77 12.60
CA ASP A 728 19.07 -11.96 13.40
C ASP A 728 18.95 -13.21 12.53
N THR A 729 18.41 -13.07 11.32
CA THR A 729 18.17 -14.21 10.43
C THR A 729 19.30 -14.53 9.46
N CYS A 730 20.39 -13.75 9.44
CA CYS A 730 21.48 -13.91 8.47
C CYS A 730 22.03 -15.36 8.43
N LYS A 731 22.22 -15.97 9.60
CA LYS A 731 22.72 -17.36 9.72
C LYS A 731 21.78 -18.39 9.08
N ASN A 732 20.48 -18.16 9.18
CA ASN A 732 19.47 -19.08 8.65
C ASN A 732 19.31 -18.94 7.12
N THR A 733 19.67 -17.78 6.58
CA THR A 733 19.53 -17.47 5.14
C THR A 733 20.81 -17.74 4.36
N ILE A 734 21.98 -17.72 5.00
CA ILE A 734 23.28 -18.06 4.40
C ILE A 734 23.88 -19.22 5.23
N PRO A 735 23.54 -20.49 4.94
CA PRO A 735 23.85 -21.63 5.82
C PRO A 735 25.34 -21.98 5.93
N ASP A 736 26.13 -21.71 4.88
CA ASP A 736 27.58 -21.95 4.82
C ASP A 736 28.41 -20.98 5.70
N PHE A 737 27.76 -20.29 6.64
CA PHE A 737 28.33 -19.31 7.55
C PHE A 737 28.42 -19.89 8.97
N ILE A 738 29.35 -20.83 9.18
CA ILE A 738 29.78 -21.29 10.52
C ILE A 738 31.30 -21.26 10.59
#